data_AF-A0A845JS22-F1
#
_entry.id   AF-A0A845JS22-F1
#
_cell.length_a   1.000
_cell.length_b   1.000
_cell.length_c   1.000
_cell.angle_alpha   90.00
_cell.angle_beta   90.00
_cell.angle_gamma   90.00
#
_symmetry.space_group_name_H-M   'P 1'
#
loop_
_entity.id
_entity.type
_entity.pdbx_description
1 polymer ?
#
loop_
_entity_poly.entity_id
_entity_poly.type
_entity_poly.pdbx_seq_one_letter_code
_entity_poly.pdbx_strand_id
1 'polypeptide(L)'
;MEKRLAKERILIVDDEKNIVSSLTGILSDEGYDVSMTGDGVEALELIQKDPPDLVLLDIWLPGMDGIEVLKTLKTYNPGVEVLIMSGHGTIDTAVKATKLGAQDFIEKPFSLDRITESIQNALHEKKSVLTKETGSPAVLKQLPVCFESMVEVKKGIKALSEHLEPVLLLGETGTGKESVARAIHAQSLKADLPFVKLNCSFRQKQAIQTQLFKRKNKENKPGSDSASGKKVVLLSNIESLSKGLQEKLAEALQNASHPGSSFEFLPSRLFISSAENLEDLAAKGKFHQGLLDCFKETTLLIPPLRNHAASISVITRDFWEEKKRELNTILPKIEEGVLTALCSYSWPGNIKELRNVLEKLILTCANQETIRIQDLPPEIWKPQNQIDINSFNEVGSLQEAETIWEKHFILHHLKRNNWDIDKTCKVLKTTKKQFQEKIKFHSIEMQEVDSSSTQKKYPQRTLKRSVVLCGSSLHSGIKTGLILQPMPPGSGIIFGDIASGKTIPAQLENVQSTDYSTCLKRGANSVGTIEHIMATLHMYRVTNLLIKIGDEAPVMDGSAKDFCELLEDGEFEDQDDFYEEIVVDKCYSFGDKEKGGPYISIEPSDNFSVSYHMEYPEPIGIQDFTYEFQGDESFKKEIAPARTFGFMEEVAQLTKMGYASGGKLDNFILLGDNKVLNTELRFEDEFARHKILDILGDFYLLGKPIRGKIKACKSGHTQNVGLLKIIRDSLTEIN
;
A
#
# COMPACT_ATOMS: atom_id res chain seq x y z
N MET A 1 40.01 23.88 23.66
CA MET A 1 39.01 24.55 22.81
C MET A 1 37.87 23.55 22.63
N GLU A 2 36.77 23.76 23.33
CA GLU A 2 35.65 22.81 23.42
C GLU A 2 35.06 22.50 22.04
N LYS A 3 34.85 21.21 21.76
CA LYS A 3 34.09 20.73 20.61
C LYS A 3 32.67 21.30 20.74
N ARG A 4 32.27 22.20 19.85
CA ARG A 4 30.87 22.64 19.75
C ARG A 4 30.04 21.44 19.27
N LEU A 5 29.41 20.71 20.21
CA LEU A 5 28.42 19.67 19.91
C LEU A 5 27.22 20.32 19.20
N ALA A 6 26.56 19.58 18.31
CA ALA A 6 25.29 20.00 17.74
C ALA A 6 24.27 20.16 18.87
N LYS A 7 23.46 21.22 18.85
CA LYS A 7 22.41 21.46 19.84
C LYS A 7 21.35 20.37 19.72
N GLU A 8 20.95 19.80 20.84
CA GLU A 8 19.90 18.77 20.93
C GLU A 8 18.53 19.43 20.67
N ARG A 9 17.70 18.77 19.86
CA ARG A 9 16.45 19.35 19.35
C ARG A 9 15.23 18.87 20.13
N ILE A 10 14.42 19.80 20.62
CA ILE A 10 13.22 19.50 21.40
C ILE A 10 11.99 20.07 20.70
N LEU A 11 10.98 19.24 20.46
CA LEU A 11 9.67 19.69 19.96
C LEU A 11 8.67 19.75 21.11
N ILE A 12 7.98 20.88 21.27
CA ILE A 12 6.92 21.06 22.26
C ILE A 12 5.57 21.01 21.54
N VAL A 13 4.66 20.15 22.00
CA VAL A 13 3.32 19.97 21.43
C VAL A 13 2.30 20.21 22.55
N ASP A 14 1.70 21.40 22.57
CA ASP A 14 0.78 21.83 23.64
C ASP A 14 -0.08 23.00 23.13
N ASP A 15 -1.39 22.96 23.35
CA ASP A 15 -2.32 24.00 22.89
C ASP A 15 -2.34 25.22 23.84
N GLU A 16 -1.84 25.06 25.07
CA GLU A 16 -1.72 26.14 26.06
C GLU A 16 -0.50 27.02 25.80
N LYS A 17 -0.72 28.16 25.11
CA LYS A 17 0.34 29.13 24.74
C LYS A 17 1.25 29.56 25.90
N ASN A 18 0.71 29.71 27.12
CA ASN A 18 1.49 30.11 28.29
C ASN A 18 2.54 29.06 28.67
N ILE A 19 2.18 27.78 28.58
CA ILE A 19 3.06 26.65 28.87
C ILE A 19 4.14 26.52 27.79
N VAL A 20 3.74 26.56 26.52
CA VAL A 20 4.68 26.55 25.37
C VAL A 20 5.69 27.68 25.47
N SER A 21 5.25 28.91 25.75
CA SER A 21 6.13 30.08 25.82
C SER A 21 7.15 29.96 26.96
N SER A 22 6.72 29.42 28.10
CA SER A 22 7.57 29.23 29.28
C SER A 22 8.62 28.16 29.01
N LEU A 23 8.20 26.97 28.54
CA LEU A 23 9.08 25.86 28.17
C LEU A 23 10.09 26.24 27.09
N THR A 24 9.65 26.97 26.07
CA THR A 24 10.53 27.43 25.00
C THR A 24 11.63 28.33 25.55
N GLY A 25 11.29 29.28 26.43
CA GLY A 25 12.28 30.17 27.06
C GLY A 25 13.33 29.39 27.85
N ILE A 26 12.87 28.51 28.75
CA ILE A 26 13.74 27.71 29.63
C ILE A 26 14.69 26.82 28.81
N LEU A 27 14.16 26.07 27.85
CA LEU A 27 14.95 25.12 27.07
C LEU A 27 15.90 25.82 26.09
N SER A 28 15.51 26.98 25.57
CA SER A 28 16.41 27.78 24.73
C SER A 28 17.59 28.33 25.54
N ASP A 29 17.35 28.76 26.79
CA ASP A 29 18.38 29.26 27.71
C ASP A 29 19.37 28.15 28.10
N GLU A 30 18.89 26.92 28.30
CA GLU A 30 19.71 25.70 28.51
C GLU A 30 20.48 25.25 27.24
N GLY A 31 20.27 25.94 26.12
CA GLY A 31 21.04 25.75 24.90
C GLY A 31 20.48 24.73 23.91
N TYR A 32 19.27 24.23 24.15
CA TYR A 32 18.54 23.38 23.20
C TYR A 32 18.08 24.17 21.96
N ASP A 33 17.74 23.45 20.90
CA ASP A 33 17.08 24.00 19.71
C ASP A 33 15.61 23.57 19.74
N VAL A 34 14.70 24.52 19.91
CA VAL A 34 13.31 24.26 20.32
C VAL A 34 12.34 24.63 19.20
N SER A 35 11.47 23.69 18.82
CA SER A 35 10.33 23.92 17.94
C SER A 35 9.02 23.71 18.70
N MET A 36 7.92 24.29 18.20
CA MET A 36 6.61 24.22 18.86
C MET A 36 5.46 24.05 17.87
N THR A 37 4.41 23.36 18.30
CA THR A 37 3.09 23.32 17.67
C THR A 37 2.01 23.11 18.74
N GLY A 38 0.76 23.44 18.44
CA GLY A 38 -0.40 23.16 19.30
C GLY A 38 -1.35 22.10 18.74
N ASP A 39 -0.98 21.43 17.64
CA ASP A 39 -1.84 20.47 16.95
C ASP A 39 -1.14 19.12 16.75
N GLY A 40 -1.85 18.04 17.04
CA GLY A 40 -1.31 16.69 16.98
C GLY A 40 -0.97 16.21 15.56
N VAL A 41 -1.72 16.65 14.53
CA VAL A 41 -1.48 16.29 13.14
C VAL A 41 -0.27 17.06 12.60
N GLU A 42 -0.20 18.37 12.89
CA GLU A 42 0.97 19.19 12.55
C GLU A 42 2.24 18.68 13.23
N ALA A 43 2.16 18.23 14.49
CA ALA A 43 3.28 17.62 15.19
C ALA A 43 3.84 16.41 14.42
N LEU A 44 2.97 15.50 13.97
CA LEU A 44 3.37 14.32 13.20
C LEU A 44 4.01 14.70 11.86
N GLU A 45 3.48 15.71 11.17
CA GLU A 45 4.10 16.23 9.95
C GLU A 45 5.50 16.80 10.20
N LEU A 46 5.67 17.59 11.27
CA LEU A 46 6.96 18.17 11.65
C LEU A 46 7.98 17.08 11.99
N ILE A 47 7.57 16.07 12.77
CA ILE A 47 8.41 14.93 13.15
C ILE A 47 8.78 14.07 11.92
N GLN A 48 7.87 13.92 10.95
CA GLN A 48 8.14 13.17 9.72
C GLN A 48 9.13 13.93 8.81
N LYS A 49 9.02 15.27 8.74
CA LYS A 49 9.94 16.13 7.99
C LYS A 49 11.32 16.20 8.63
N ASP A 50 11.39 16.37 9.95
CA ASP A 50 12.64 16.49 10.71
C ASP A 50 12.46 15.95 12.15
N PRO A 51 12.91 14.72 12.43
CA PRO A 51 12.67 14.09 13.72
C PRO A 51 13.50 14.78 14.83
N PRO A 52 12.84 15.26 15.91
CA PRO A 52 13.53 15.86 17.06
C PRO A 52 14.22 14.80 17.93
N ASP A 53 15.09 15.24 18.83
CA ASP A 53 15.74 14.35 19.78
C ASP A 53 14.82 13.93 20.94
N LEU A 54 13.93 14.84 21.33
CA LEU A 54 12.91 14.68 22.36
C LEU A 54 11.64 15.45 21.98
N VAL A 55 10.47 14.89 22.30
CA VAL A 55 9.17 15.55 22.18
C VAL A 55 8.55 15.71 23.55
N LEU A 56 8.13 16.93 23.90
CA LEU A 56 7.27 17.20 25.04
C LEU A 56 5.83 17.29 24.53
N LEU A 57 4.98 16.37 24.95
CA LEU A 57 3.66 16.16 24.35
C LEU A 57 2.55 16.27 25.40
N ASP A 58 1.63 17.23 25.24
CA ASP A 58 0.39 17.23 26.00
C ASP A 58 -0.51 16.07 25.56
N ILE A 59 -1.23 15.48 26.51
CA ILE A 59 -2.28 14.50 26.25
C ILE A 59 -3.50 15.19 25.63
N TRP A 60 -3.93 16.32 26.17
CA TRP A 60 -5.20 16.91 25.78
C TRP A 60 -5.01 17.94 24.68
N LEU A 61 -4.89 17.46 23.44
CA LEU A 61 -4.80 18.31 22.24
C LEU A 61 -6.14 18.38 21.50
N PRO A 62 -6.46 19.51 20.83
CA PRO A 62 -7.62 19.61 19.96
C PRO A 62 -7.46 18.73 18.71
N GLY A 63 -8.54 18.07 18.30
CA GLY A 63 -8.54 17.21 17.10
C GLY A 63 -7.99 15.81 17.38
N MET A 64 -6.67 15.63 17.27
CA MET A 64 -5.98 14.37 17.52
C MET A 64 -5.40 14.34 18.94
N ASP A 65 -5.86 13.41 19.77
CA ASP A 65 -5.41 13.21 21.16
C ASP A 65 -3.89 12.93 21.22
N GLY A 66 -3.18 13.50 22.19
CA GLY A 66 -1.76 13.29 22.41
C GLY A 66 -1.38 11.83 22.65
N ILE A 67 -2.29 10.99 23.16
CA ILE A 67 -2.06 9.54 23.22
C ILE A 67 -2.06 8.90 21.82
N GLU A 68 -2.90 9.38 20.90
CA GLU A 68 -2.90 8.94 19.50
C GLU A 68 -1.65 9.44 18.77
N VAL A 69 -1.22 10.68 19.05
CA VAL A 69 0.07 11.21 18.56
C VAL A 69 1.23 10.36 19.06
N LEU A 70 1.29 10.04 20.36
CA LEU A 70 2.32 9.17 20.94
C LEU A 70 2.33 7.80 20.27
N LYS A 71 1.16 7.18 20.10
CA LYS A 71 1.03 5.85 19.48
C LYS A 71 1.49 5.87 18.02
N THR A 72 1.12 6.92 17.29
CA THR A 72 1.48 7.11 15.89
C THR A 72 2.99 7.37 15.76
N LEU A 73 3.53 8.30 16.55
CA LEU A 73 4.94 8.65 16.63
C LEU A 73 5.80 7.44 16.98
N LYS A 74 5.45 6.67 18.02
CA LYS A 74 6.20 5.47 18.41
C LYS A 74 6.04 4.31 17.42
N THR A 75 5.03 4.34 16.55
CA THR A 75 4.86 3.34 15.47
C THR A 75 5.76 3.66 14.26
N TYR A 76 5.85 4.93 13.86
CA TYR A 76 6.65 5.32 12.68
C TYR A 76 8.10 5.70 13.03
N ASN A 77 8.33 6.33 14.18
CA ASN A 77 9.61 6.89 14.63
C ASN A 77 9.94 6.50 16.10
N PRO A 78 10.16 5.21 16.43
CA PRO A 78 10.34 4.76 17.82
C PRO A 78 11.57 5.35 18.53
N GLY A 79 12.61 5.74 17.78
CA GLY A 79 13.85 6.31 18.33
C GLY A 79 13.78 7.79 18.71
N VAL A 80 12.61 8.43 18.59
CA VAL A 80 12.34 9.77 19.13
C VAL A 80 11.84 9.61 20.56
N GLU A 81 12.51 10.22 21.53
CA GLU A 81 12.04 10.19 22.91
C GLU A 81 10.81 11.06 23.07
N VAL A 82 9.86 10.61 23.90
CA VAL A 82 8.62 11.36 24.14
C VAL A 82 8.38 11.43 25.64
N LEU A 83 8.23 12.65 26.13
CA LEU A 83 7.86 12.94 27.51
C LEU A 83 6.46 13.53 27.50
N ILE A 84 5.58 12.96 28.31
CA ILE A 84 4.17 13.33 28.33
C ILE A 84 3.92 14.38 29.39
N MET A 85 3.12 15.38 29.07
CA MET A 85 2.68 16.44 29.97
C MET A 85 1.16 16.37 30.13
N SER A 86 0.61 16.57 31.32
CA SER A 86 -0.85 16.70 31.47
C SER A 86 -1.26 17.37 32.77
N GLY A 87 -2.28 18.25 32.72
CA GLY A 87 -2.86 18.91 33.90
C GLY A 87 -3.97 18.14 34.60
N HIS A 88 -4.45 17.04 34.02
CA HIS A 88 -5.51 16.18 34.58
C HIS A 88 -5.05 14.71 34.58
N GLY A 89 -3.82 14.49 35.06
CA GLY A 89 -3.20 13.16 35.06
C GLY A 89 -3.82 12.24 36.10
N THR A 90 -4.68 11.31 35.68
CA THR A 90 -4.94 10.12 36.51
C THR A 90 -3.76 9.16 36.41
N ILE A 91 -3.50 8.39 37.46
CA ILE A 91 -2.47 7.33 37.46
C ILE A 91 -2.65 6.40 36.25
N ASP A 92 -3.89 6.12 35.87
CA ASP A 92 -4.22 5.27 34.73
C ASP A 92 -3.71 5.81 33.40
N THR A 93 -3.81 7.12 33.17
CA THR A 93 -3.34 7.76 31.92
C THR A 93 -1.82 7.79 31.86
N ALA A 94 -1.15 8.05 32.98
CA ALA A 94 0.31 7.99 33.07
C ALA A 94 0.82 6.57 32.80
N VAL A 95 0.23 5.56 33.43
CA VAL A 95 0.57 4.14 33.20
C VAL A 95 0.33 3.74 31.74
N LYS A 96 -0.76 4.23 31.13
CA LYS A 96 -1.07 3.97 29.71
C LYS A 96 -0.03 4.62 28.79
N ALA A 97 0.38 5.86 29.07
CA ALA A 97 1.36 6.58 28.27
C ALA A 97 2.75 5.91 28.33
N THR A 98 3.22 5.51 29.52
CA THR A 98 4.49 4.77 29.68
C THR A 98 4.45 3.43 28.97
N LYS A 99 3.32 2.69 29.05
CA LYS A 99 3.14 1.42 28.30
C LYS A 99 3.19 1.60 26.77
N LEU A 100 2.84 2.79 26.28
CA LEU A 100 2.89 3.14 24.86
C LEU A 100 4.26 3.68 24.42
N GLY A 101 5.25 3.68 25.32
CA GLY A 101 6.63 4.04 25.02
C GLY A 101 6.99 5.49 25.32
N ALA A 102 6.17 6.23 26.08
CA ALA A 102 6.61 7.49 26.67
C ALA A 102 7.70 7.22 27.72
N GLN A 103 8.76 8.01 27.68
CA GLN A 103 9.92 7.89 28.56
C GLN A 103 9.55 8.25 30.01
N ASP A 104 8.76 9.31 30.16
CA ASP A 104 8.34 9.81 31.46
C ASP A 104 7.02 10.58 31.34
N PHE A 105 6.36 10.79 32.48
CA PHE A 105 5.11 11.53 32.63
C PHE A 105 5.28 12.67 33.64
N ILE A 106 4.95 13.88 33.21
CA ILE A 106 5.01 15.09 34.03
C ILE A 106 3.61 15.67 34.19
N GLU A 107 3.18 15.80 35.44
CA GLU A 107 1.92 16.43 35.79
C GLU A 107 2.07 17.96 35.79
N LYS A 108 1.16 18.68 35.11
CA LYS A 108 1.02 20.13 35.18
C LYS A 108 0.19 20.48 36.43
N PRO A 109 0.55 21.50 37.22
CA PRO A 109 1.71 22.37 37.05
C PRO A 109 3.01 21.71 37.52
N PHE A 110 4.07 21.88 36.74
CA PHE A 110 5.40 21.33 37.01
C PHE A 110 6.40 22.40 37.45
N SER A 111 7.39 22.01 38.25
CA SER A 111 8.54 22.87 38.56
C SER A 111 9.60 22.79 37.45
N LEU A 112 10.36 23.88 37.30
CA LEU A 112 11.45 23.98 36.33
C LEU A 112 12.46 22.84 36.50
N ASP A 113 12.87 22.60 37.75
CA ASP A 113 13.86 21.58 38.10
C ASP A 113 13.41 20.18 37.66
N ARG A 114 12.11 19.86 37.82
CA ARG A 114 11.55 18.56 37.46
C ARG A 114 11.56 18.34 35.96
N ILE A 115 11.25 19.36 35.16
CA ILE A 115 11.29 19.25 33.70
C ILE A 115 12.71 19.09 33.20
N THR A 116 13.63 19.92 33.67
CA THR A 116 15.02 19.86 33.23
C THR A 116 15.66 18.52 33.60
N GLU A 117 15.37 17.98 34.79
CA GLU A 117 15.83 16.65 35.21
C GLU A 117 15.28 15.54 34.31
N SER A 118 13.97 15.50 34.04
CA SER A 118 13.40 14.48 33.16
C SER A 118 13.91 14.58 31.72
N ILE A 119 14.13 15.79 31.20
CA ILE A 119 14.71 16.02 29.86
C ILE A 119 16.16 15.52 29.80
N GLN A 120 16.97 15.86 30.80
CA GLN A 120 18.36 15.40 30.88
C GLN A 120 18.44 13.88 30.99
N ASN A 121 17.58 13.26 31.81
CA ASN A 121 17.51 11.80 31.95
C ASN A 121 17.12 11.14 30.62
N ALA A 122 16.10 11.64 29.93
CA ALA A 122 15.67 11.14 28.63
C ALA A 122 16.79 11.23 27.57
N LEU A 123 17.52 12.35 27.52
CA LEU A 123 18.61 12.56 26.56
C LEU A 123 19.89 11.79 26.95
N HIS A 124 20.15 11.57 28.24
CA HIS A 124 21.33 10.85 28.72
C HIS A 124 21.19 9.33 28.51
N GLU A 125 19.99 8.76 28.70
CA GLU A 125 19.74 7.35 28.38
C GLU A 125 19.97 7.06 26.89
N LYS A 126 19.49 7.95 26.01
CA LYS A 126 19.77 7.91 24.56
C LYS A 126 21.27 7.85 24.27
N LYS A 127 22.07 8.71 24.89
CA LYS A 127 23.54 8.69 24.76
C LYS A 127 24.15 7.41 25.32
N SER A 128 23.66 6.89 26.45
CA SER A 128 24.19 5.68 27.09
C SER A 128 24.01 4.42 26.23
N VAL A 129 22.87 4.31 25.54
CA VAL A 129 22.57 3.23 24.57
C VAL A 129 23.50 3.34 23.36
N LEU A 130 23.68 4.56 22.82
CA LEU A 130 24.62 4.84 21.73
C LEU A 130 26.11 4.60 22.10
N THR A 131 26.50 4.79 23.36
CA THR A 131 27.87 4.49 23.84
C THR A 131 28.10 3.02 24.21
N LYS A 132 27.06 2.27 24.59
CA LYS A 132 27.19 0.81 24.80
C LYS A 132 27.40 0.05 23.48
N GLU A 133 26.85 0.56 22.37
CA GLU A 133 27.10 0.01 21.02
C GLU A 133 28.52 0.29 20.49
N THR A 134 29.26 1.22 21.08
CA THR A 134 30.65 1.55 20.69
C THR A 134 31.72 0.92 21.60
N GLY A 135 31.31 0.10 22.58
CA GLY A 135 32.17 -0.46 23.62
C GLY A 135 32.35 -1.99 23.58
N SER A 136 32.38 -2.63 22.40
CA SER A 136 32.98 -3.97 22.29
C SER A 136 33.65 -4.15 20.91
N PRO A 137 34.98 -4.34 20.83
CA PRO A 137 35.67 -4.56 19.55
C PRO A 137 35.35 -5.92 18.89
N ALA A 138 34.56 -6.76 19.55
CA ALA A 138 34.29 -8.14 19.14
C ALA A 138 32.99 -8.31 18.34
N VAL A 139 31.98 -7.43 18.49
CA VAL A 139 30.64 -7.63 17.89
C VAL A 139 30.48 -6.94 16.54
N LEU A 140 31.20 -5.84 16.27
CA LEU A 140 31.06 -5.04 15.04
C LEU A 140 31.75 -5.62 13.79
N LYS A 141 32.34 -6.82 13.87
CA LYS A 141 33.02 -7.47 12.73
C LYS A 141 32.11 -8.34 11.86
N GLN A 142 30.85 -8.55 12.24
CA GLN A 142 29.96 -9.44 11.51
C GLN A 142 28.98 -8.66 10.63
N LEU A 143 28.81 -9.15 9.39
CA LEU A 143 27.73 -8.73 8.51
C LEU A 143 26.41 -8.92 9.27
N PRO A 144 25.44 -7.98 9.18
CA PRO A 144 24.09 -8.30 9.60
C PRO A 144 23.63 -9.59 8.90
N VAL A 145 23.05 -10.54 9.63
CA VAL A 145 22.77 -11.89 9.12
C VAL A 145 21.88 -11.89 7.86
N CYS A 146 21.07 -10.85 7.68
CA CYS A 146 20.30 -10.60 6.46
C CYS A 146 21.15 -10.57 5.18
N PHE A 147 22.43 -10.20 5.27
CA PHE A 147 23.34 -10.16 4.14
C PHE A 147 24.16 -11.44 3.99
N GLU A 148 24.17 -12.33 4.98
CA GLU A 148 24.83 -13.64 4.86
C GLU A 148 24.06 -14.57 3.92
N SER A 149 22.73 -14.45 3.87
CA SER A 149 21.86 -15.14 2.92
C SER A 149 21.86 -14.50 1.53
N MET A 150 22.32 -13.25 1.39
CA MET A 150 22.42 -12.54 0.10
C MET A 150 23.79 -12.79 -0.55
N VAL A 151 23.90 -13.90 -1.30
CA VAL A 151 25.17 -14.35 -1.91
C VAL A 151 25.84 -13.27 -2.77
N GLU A 152 25.06 -12.51 -3.54
CA GLU A 152 25.57 -11.45 -4.42
C GLU A 152 26.15 -10.27 -3.64
N VAL A 153 25.44 -9.81 -2.61
CA VAL A 153 25.90 -8.73 -1.73
C VAL A 153 27.16 -9.17 -0.99
N LYS A 154 27.21 -10.42 -0.49
CA LYS A 154 28.40 -10.97 0.18
C LYS A 154 29.62 -11.05 -0.74
N LYS A 155 29.44 -11.49 -1.99
CA LYS A 155 30.50 -11.49 -3.02
C LYS A 155 30.97 -10.07 -3.32
N GLY A 156 30.04 -9.13 -3.48
CA GLY A 156 30.33 -7.72 -3.69
C GLY A 156 31.12 -7.09 -2.55
N ILE A 157 30.73 -7.36 -1.29
CA ILE A 157 31.44 -6.87 -0.11
C ILE A 157 32.89 -7.35 -0.10
N LYS A 158 33.12 -8.64 -0.36
CA LYS A 158 34.46 -9.21 -0.42
C LYS A 158 35.29 -8.55 -1.52
N ALA A 159 34.78 -8.52 -2.76
CA ALA A 159 35.47 -7.93 -3.90
C ALA A 159 35.83 -6.45 -3.66
N LEU A 160 34.88 -5.66 -3.15
CA LEU A 160 35.08 -4.24 -2.88
C LEU A 160 35.98 -3.99 -1.65
N SER A 161 36.17 -4.96 -0.76
CA SER A 161 37.08 -4.81 0.38
C SER A 161 38.57 -4.91 0.00
N GLU A 162 38.88 -5.60 -1.11
CA GLU A 162 40.25 -5.85 -1.58
C GLU A 162 40.93 -4.60 -2.15
N HIS A 163 40.16 -3.58 -2.53
CA HIS A 163 40.64 -2.32 -3.09
C HIS A 163 40.09 -1.10 -2.32
N LEU A 164 40.69 0.06 -2.55
CA LEU A 164 40.36 1.32 -1.87
C LEU A 164 39.67 2.34 -2.78
N GLU A 165 39.20 1.90 -3.94
CA GLU A 165 38.41 2.70 -4.86
C GLU A 165 37.12 3.20 -4.20
N PRO A 166 36.58 4.33 -4.67
CA PRO A 166 35.33 4.87 -4.17
C PRO A 166 34.17 3.96 -4.58
N VAL A 167 33.15 3.78 -3.73
CA VAL A 167 32.09 2.77 -3.91
C VAL A 167 30.71 3.41 -3.94
N LEU A 168 29.85 2.98 -4.86
CA LEU A 168 28.44 3.38 -4.92
C LEU A 168 27.54 2.24 -4.44
N LEU A 169 26.65 2.54 -3.48
CA LEU A 169 25.65 1.62 -2.96
C LEU A 169 24.24 2.05 -3.40
N LEU A 170 23.59 1.24 -4.22
CA LEU A 170 22.23 1.47 -4.70
C LEU A 170 21.25 0.54 -3.99
N GLY A 171 20.03 1.01 -3.75
CA GLY A 171 18.96 0.20 -3.17
C GLY A 171 17.95 1.07 -2.45
N GLU A 172 16.77 0.54 -2.15
CA GLU A 172 15.69 1.31 -1.54
C GLU A 172 16.03 1.86 -0.14
N THR A 173 15.19 2.77 0.35
CA THR A 173 15.31 3.27 1.72
C THR A 173 15.15 2.11 2.72
N GLY A 174 16.07 2.02 3.69
CA GLY A 174 16.02 1.00 4.73
C GLY A 174 16.62 -0.37 4.39
N THR A 175 17.21 -0.56 3.20
CA THR A 175 17.86 -1.83 2.80
C THR A 175 19.21 -2.12 3.49
N GLY A 176 19.70 -1.21 4.34
CA GLY A 176 20.95 -1.41 5.09
C GLY A 176 22.24 -1.00 4.35
N LYS A 177 22.15 -0.07 3.39
CA LYS A 177 23.29 0.49 2.64
C LYS A 177 24.45 0.95 3.55
N GLU A 178 24.17 1.57 4.69
CA GLU A 178 25.21 1.97 5.65
C GLU A 178 25.94 0.77 6.26
N SER A 179 25.20 -0.28 6.65
CA SER A 179 25.78 -1.49 7.24
C SER A 179 26.70 -2.20 6.23
N VAL A 180 26.31 -2.23 4.96
CA VAL A 180 27.14 -2.74 3.87
C VAL A 180 28.41 -1.91 3.70
N ALA A 181 28.34 -0.58 3.71
CA ALA A 181 29.52 0.28 3.64
C ALA A 181 30.49 0.04 4.80
N ARG A 182 29.97 -0.11 6.02
CA ARG A 182 30.75 -0.40 7.22
C ARG A 182 31.41 -1.78 7.14
N ALA A 183 30.72 -2.78 6.61
CA ALA A 183 31.26 -4.12 6.40
C ALA A 183 32.44 -4.11 5.41
N ILE A 184 32.30 -3.42 4.28
CA ILE A 184 33.39 -3.25 3.29
C ILE A 184 34.58 -2.56 3.94
N HIS A 185 34.34 -1.49 4.72
CA HIS A 185 35.40 -0.76 5.43
C HIS A 185 36.14 -1.64 6.43
N ALA A 186 35.41 -2.38 7.27
CA ALA A 186 35.96 -3.24 8.31
C ALA A 186 36.82 -4.39 7.76
N GLN A 187 36.57 -4.83 6.51
CA GLN A 187 37.35 -5.87 5.83
C GLN A 187 38.48 -5.31 4.95
N SER A 188 38.62 -3.98 4.87
CA SER A 188 39.61 -3.33 4.00
C SER A 188 40.95 -3.06 4.70
N LEU A 189 41.99 -2.77 3.91
CA LEU A 189 43.32 -2.35 4.39
C LEU A 189 43.32 -1.07 5.25
N LYS A 190 42.19 -0.35 5.32
CA LYS A 190 42.02 0.90 6.08
C LYS A 190 40.98 0.77 7.20
N ALA A 191 40.67 -0.44 7.66
CA ALA A 191 39.65 -0.70 8.70
C ALA A 191 39.83 0.16 9.98
N ASP A 192 41.06 0.49 10.34
CA ASP A 192 41.39 1.29 11.53
C ASP A 192 41.10 2.79 11.39
N LEU A 193 40.81 3.29 10.17
CA LEU A 193 40.48 4.69 9.97
C LEU A 193 39.06 5.03 10.45
N PRO A 194 38.83 6.24 10.98
CA PRO A 194 37.50 6.68 11.41
C PRO A 194 36.53 6.71 10.22
N PHE A 195 35.36 6.08 10.41
CA PHE A 195 34.26 6.06 9.44
C PHE A 195 33.25 7.16 9.76
N VAL A 196 33.10 8.13 8.86
CA VAL A 196 32.25 9.32 9.05
C VAL A 196 31.09 9.29 8.06
N LYS A 197 29.86 9.29 8.57
CA LYS A 197 28.64 9.39 7.76
C LYS A 197 28.18 10.83 7.64
N LEU A 198 27.80 11.23 6.43
CA LEU A 198 27.16 12.50 6.11
C LEU A 198 25.90 12.22 5.28
N ASN A 199 24.77 12.82 5.65
CA ASN A 199 23.55 12.78 4.85
C ASN A 199 23.43 14.08 4.05
N CYS A 200 23.31 13.95 2.74
CA CYS A 200 23.30 15.07 1.80
C CYS A 200 21.95 15.79 1.73
N SER A 201 20.84 15.15 2.12
CA SER A 201 19.50 15.74 2.10
C SER A 201 19.29 16.73 3.25
N PHE A 202 19.90 16.49 4.41
CA PHE A 202 19.62 17.25 5.64
C PHE A 202 20.76 18.18 6.10
N ARG A 203 21.96 18.09 5.51
CA ARG A 203 23.10 18.95 5.89
C ARG A 203 23.26 20.16 4.97
N GLN A 204 23.55 21.30 5.56
CA GLN A 204 23.92 22.50 4.82
C GLN A 204 25.16 22.26 3.94
N LYS A 205 25.14 22.81 2.72
CA LYS A 205 26.19 22.61 1.70
C LYS A 205 27.60 22.89 2.23
N GLN A 206 27.76 23.94 3.04
CA GLN A 206 29.05 24.32 3.64
C GLN A 206 29.58 23.28 4.64
N ALA A 207 28.69 22.61 5.40
CA ALA A 207 29.07 21.57 6.36
C ALA A 207 29.54 20.29 5.66
N ILE A 208 28.95 19.94 4.51
CA ILE A 208 29.41 18.82 3.67
C ILE A 208 30.76 19.17 3.04
N GLN A 209 30.88 20.38 2.49
CA GLN A 209 32.09 20.85 1.83
C GLN A 209 33.31 20.86 2.78
N THR A 210 33.15 21.33 4.02
CA THR A 210 34.25 21.37 5.01
C THR A 210 34.69 19.98 5.49
N GLN A 211 33.82 18.98 5.37
CA GLN A 211 34.18 17.59 5.67
C GLN A 211 34.91 16.90 4.52
N LEU A 212 34.67 17.32 3.27
CA LEU A 212 35.27 16.73 2.07
C LEU A 212 36.55 17.45 1.62
N PHE A 213 36.61 18.78 1.82
CA PHE A 213 37.65 19.63 1.25
C PHE A 213 38.25 20.57 2.30
N LYS A 214 39.58 20.69 2.30
CA LYS A 214 40.32 21.68 3.08
C LYS A 214 41.02 22.66 2.15
N ARG A 215 41.01 23.95 2.47
CA ARG A 215 41.74 24.96 1.68
C ARG A 215 43.24 24.84 1.98
N LYS A 216 44.08 24.77 0.95
CA LYS A 216 45.55 24.78 1.12
C LYS A 216 45.99 26.19 1.53
N ASN A 217 46.49 26.37 2.76
CA ASN A 217 47.15 27.61 3.18
C ASN A 217 48.63 27.56 2.79
N LYS A 218 49.18 28.68 2.30
CA LYS A 218 50.57 28.80 1.79
C LYS A 218 51.67 28.73 2.86
N GLU A 219 51.37 28.55 4.16
CA GLU A 219 52.33 28.79 5.26
C GLU A 219 52.71 27.59 6.16
N ASN A 220 52.31 26.34 5.88
CA ASN A 220 52.73 25.23 6.75
C ASN A 220 54.07 24.58 6.34
N LYS A 221 55.04 24.65 7.27
CA LYS A 221 56.35 23.97 7.26
C LYS A 221 56.23 22.45 6.99
N PRO A 222 57.20 21.85 6.27
CA PRO A 222 57.25 20.40 6.08
C PRO A 222 57.68 19.73 7.40
N GLY A 223 56.84 18.86 7.97
CA GLY A 223 57.17 18.07 9.16
C GLY A 223 56.08 17.86 10.21
N SER A 224 54.89 18.47 10.08
CA SER A 224 53.73 18.10 10.90
C SER A 224 52.96 16.98 10.20
N ASP A 225 53.36 15.74 10.46
CA ASP A 225 52.85 14.54 9.79
C ASP A 225 51.32 14.47 9.70
N SER A 226 50.88 14.15 8.49
CA SER A 226 49.52 14.16 7.93
C SER A 226 48.61 13.03 8.43
N ALA A 227 48.75 12.63 9.70
CA ALA A 227 47.99 11.53 10.27
C ALA A 227 46.64 11.95 10.88
N SER A 228 46.45 13.21 11.30
CA SER A 228 45.27 13.61 12.10
C SER A 228 43.98 13.91 11.30
N GLY A 229 43.93 13.60 10.01
CA GLY A 229 42.77 13.91 9.14
C GLY A 229 42.29 12.77 8.23
N LYS A 230 42.99 11.63 8.20
CA LYS A 230 42.61 10.51 7.33
C LYS A 230 41.35 9.85 7.87
N LYS A 231 40.31 9.84 7.05
CA LYS A 231 38.99 9.28 7.38
C LYS A 231 38.37 8.63 6.17
N VAL A 232 37.46 7.72 6.41
CA VAL A 232 36.57 7.15 5.40
C VAL A 232 35.23 7.87 5.51
N VAL A 233 34.67 8.29 4.37
CA VAL A 233 33.43 9.06 4.37
C VAL A 233 32.34 8.32 3.60
N LEU A 234 31.14 8.25 4.18
CA LEU A 234 29.92 7.82 3.50
C LEU A 234 29.02 9.04 3.26
N LEU A 235 28.70 9.32 2.00
CA LEU A 235 27.69 10.29 1.60
C LEU A 235 26.37 9.56 1.30
N SER A 236 25.37 9.77 2.14
CA SER A 236 24.03 9.21 1.96
C SER A 236 23.11 10.20 1.24
N ASN A 237 22.23 9.68 0.39
CA ASN A 237 21.33 10.45 -0.47
C ASN A 237 22.08 11.40 -1.41
N ILE A 238 23.07 10.86 -2.13
CA ILE A 238 23.97 11.65 -3.00
C ILE A 238 23.22 12.46 -4.06
N GLU A 239 22.04 12.01 -4.47
CA GLU A 239 21.13 12.71 -5.38
C GLU A 239 20.74 14.12 -4.88
N SER A 240 20.72 14.34 -3.56
CA SER A 240 20.40 15.64 -2.95
C SER A 240 21.58 16.62 -2.95
N LEU A 241 22.78 16.18 -3.33
CA LEU A 241 23.97 17.03 -3.35
C LEU A 241 23.84 18.11 -4.43
N SER A 242 24.21 19.36 -4.15
CA SER A 242 24.14 20.42 -5.16
C SER A 242 25.07 20.15 -6.35
N LYS A 243 24.63 20.49 -7.56
CA LYS A 243 25.38 20.29 -8.81
C LYS A 243 26.84 20.77 -8.75
N GLY A 244 27.12 21.97 -8.23
CA GLY A 244 28.49 22.46 -8.09
C GLY A 244 29.37 21.67 -7.11
N LEU A 245 28.79 21.02 -6.10
CA LEU A 245 29.53 20.08 -5.23
C LEU A 245 29.71 18.71 -5.90
N GLN A 246 28.77 18.28 -6.74
CA GLN A 246 28.92 17.06 -7.54
C GLN A 246 30.06 17.21 -8.56
N GLU A 247 30.12 18.33 -9.26
CA GLU A 247 31.21 18.71 -10.19
C GLU A 247 32.56 18.70 -9.47
N LYS A 248 32.65 19.40 -8.33
CA LYS A 248 33.88 19.47 -7.52
C LYS A 248 34.31 18.11 -6.97
N LEU A 249 33.36 17.23 -6.64
CA LEU A 249 33.65 15.88 -6.19
C LEU A 249 34.15 15.01 -7.35
N ALA A 250 33.55 15.14 -8.54
CA ALA A 250 34.01 14.45 -9.74
C ALA A 250 35.45 14.87 -10.10
N GLU A 251 35.74 16.17 -10.10
CA GLU A 251 37.08 16.69 -10.35
C GLU A 251 38.11 16.12 -9.35
N ALA A 252 37.76 16.04 -8.07
CA ALA A 252 38.66 15.55 -7.04
C ALA A 252 38.93 14.03 -7.12
N LEU A 253 37.93 13.24 -7.53
CA LEU A 253 38.08 11.79 -7.69
C LEU A 253 38.84 11.44 -8.98
N GLN A 254 38.61 12.18 -10.07
CA GLN A 254 39.28 11.95 -11.35
C GLN A 254 40.74 12.47 -11.36
N ASN A 255 41.02 13.59 -10.69
CA ASN A 255 42.32 14.28 -10.75
C ASN A 255 43.18 14.09 -9.48
N ALA A 256 43.21 12.88 -8.90
CA ALA A 256 43.86 12.57 -7.61
C ALA A 256 45.36 12.99 -7.48
N SER A 257 45.98 13.51 -8.55
CA SER A 257 47.40 13.86 -8.61
C SER A 257 47.74 15.24 -9.22
N HIS A 258 46.79 16.19 -9.39
CA HIS A 258 47.14 17.52 -9.94
C HIS A 258 47.54 18.58 -8.88
N PRO A 259 48.76 19.17 -8.96
CA PRO A 259 49.27 20.16 -7.97
C PRO A 259 48.56 21.53 -7.97
N GLY A 260 47.58 21.79 -8.84
CA GLY A 260 46.98 23.11 -9.06
C GLY A 260 45.68 23.41 -8.31
N SER A 261 45.06 22.42 -7.66
CA SER A 261 43.82 22.63 -6.91
C SER A 261 44.08 23.45 -5.62
N SER A 262 43.30 24.50 -5.40
CA SER A 262 43.29 25.30 -4.16
C SER A 262 42.74 24.55 -2.94
N PHE A 263 42.22 23.33 -3.15
CA PHE A 263 41.63 22.48 -2.13
C PHE A 263 42.30 21.09 -2.09
N GLU A 264 42.48 20.59 -0.87
CA GLU A 264 42.91 19.23 -0.56
C GLU A 264 41.67 18.36 -0.29
N PHE A 265 41.57 17.22 -0.98
CA PHE A 265 40.52 16.23 -0.73
C PHE A 265 40.89 15.39 0.50
N LEU A 266 40.04 15.44 1.52
CA LEU A 266 40.31 14.85 2.84
C LEU A 266 40.01 13.35 2.95
N PRO A 267 38.95 12.80 2.32
CA PRO A 267 38.62 11.39 2.46
C PRO A 267 39.72 10.49 1.88
N SER A 268 40.16 9.52 2.69
CA SER A 268 41.08 8.46 2.30
C SER A 268 40.39 7.31 1.55
N ARG A 269 39.06 7.26 1.63
CA ARG A 269 38.14 6.41 0.86
C ARG A 269 36.75 7.03 0.92
N LEU A 270 35.98 6.90 -0.15
CA LEU A 270 34.64 7.48 -0.26
C LEU A 270 33.62 6.39 -0.59
N PHE A 271 32.53 6.37 0.15
CA PHE A 271 31.31 5.64 -0.17
C PHE A 271 30.21 6.64 -0.48
N ILE A 272 29.39 6.34 -1.49
CA ILE A 272 28.17 7.08 -1.78
C ILE A 272 26.98 6.14 -1.80
N SER A 273 25.79 6.63 -1.48
CA SER A 273 24.56 5.84 -1.57
C SER A 273 23.38 6.66 -2.07
N SER A 274 22.50 5.99 -2.82
CA SER A 274 21.27 6.56 -3.37
C SER A 274 20.11 5.59 -3.17
N ALA A 275 18.91 6.14 -3.02
CA ALA A 275 17.65 5.39 -3.11
C ALA A 275 17.00 5.51 -4.51
N GLU A 276 17.44 6.49 -5.30
CA GLU A 276 16.97 6.74 -6.67
C GLU A 276 17.94 6.19 -7.71
N ASN A 277 17.45 5.98 -8.94
CA ASN A 277 18.28 5.62 -10.08
C ASN A 277 19.10 6.84 -10.56
N LEU A 278 20.41 6.82 -10.28
CA LEU A 278 21.30 7.93 -10.63
C LEU A 278 21.51 8.08 -12.14
N GLU A 279 21.35 7.01 -12.93
CA GLU A 279 21.46 7.05 -14.40
C GLU A 279 20.29 7.86 -14.99
N ASP A 280 19.07 7.62 -14.50
CA ASP A 280 17.87 8.36 -14.90
C ASP A 280 17.97 9.84 -14.52
N LEU A 281 18.54 10.13 -13.34
CA LEU A 281 18.76 11.52 -12.89
C LEU A 281 19.84 12.22 -13.72
N ALA A 282 20.89 11.50 -14.15
CA ALA A 282 21.92 12.04 -15.02
C ALA A 282 21.37 12.35 -16.41
N ALA A 283 20.56 11.45 -16.99
CA ALA A 283 19.87 11.66 -18.26
C ALA A 283 18.93 12.89 -18.22
N LYS A 284 18.32 13.17 -17.06
CA LYS A 284 17.48 14.36 -16.82
C LYS A 284 18.27 15.62 -16.45
N GLY A 285 19.61 15.56 -16.43
CA GLY A 285 20.49 16.69 -16.08
C GLY A 285 20.48 17.09 -14.60
N LYS A 286 19.86 16.27 -13.73
CA LYS A 286 19.76 16.48 -12.28
C LYS A 286 20.95 15.93 -11.51
N PHE A 287 21.71 15.01 -12.10
CA PHE A 287 22.94 14.45 -11.54
C PHE A 287 24.12 14.61 -12.52
N HIS A 288 25.32 14.87 -12.00
CA HIS A 288 26.50 15.13 -12.82
C HIS A 288 27.09 13.82 -13.36
N GLN A 289 27.07 13.66 -14.69
CA GLN A 289 27.52 12.44 -15.37
C GLN A 289 28.96 12.04 -14.98
N GLY A 290 29.90 13.00 -14.99
CA GLY A 290 31.29 12.70 -14.62
C GLY A 290 31.47 12.22 -13.18
N LEU A 291 30.54 12.53 -12.27
CA LEU A 291 30.58 11.97 -10.92
C LEU A 291 30.12 10.51 -10.94
N LEU A 292 29.03 10.20 -11.65
CA LEU A 292 28.51 8.84 -11.80
C LEU A 292 29.56 7.90 -12.43
N ASP A 293 30.26 8.38 -13.46
CA ASP A 293 31.29 7.61 -14.17
C ASP A 293 32.44 7.17 -13.24
N CYS A 294 32.72 7.91 -12.15
CA CYS A 294 33.75 7.55 -11.17
C CYS A 294 33.43 6.28 -10.36
N PHE A 295 32.17 5.81 -10.36
CA PHE A 295 31.71 4.68 -9.55
C PHE A 295 31.17 3.51 -10.37
N LYS A 296 31.21 3.61 -11.71
CA LYS A 296 30.55 2.65 -12.60
C LYS A 296 31.04 1.21 -12.39
N GLU A 297 32.35 1.04 -12.22
CA GLU A 297 32.99 -0.26 -11.97
C GLU A 297 32.93 -0.71 -10.50
N THR A 298 32.50 0.17 -9.59
CA THR A 298 32.49 -0.05 -8.14
C THR A 298 31.09 0.15 -7.53
N THR A 299 30.06 -0.19 -8.30
CA THR A 299 28.66 -0.12 -7.88
C THR A 299 28.17 -1.46 -7.32
N LEU A 300 27.54 -1.42 -6.15
CA LEU A 300 26.88 -2.57 -5.53
C LEU A 300 25.40 -2.27 -5.36
N LEU A 301 24.57 -3.09 -6.01
CA LEU A 301 23.12 -3.09 -5.83
C LEU A 301 22.74 -3.91 -4.60
N ILE A 302 21.97 -3.30 -3.72
CA ILE A 302 21.42 -3.94 -2.52
C ILE A 302 19.92 -4.13 -2.75
N PRO A 303 19.47 -5.36 -2.97
CA PRO A 303 18.08 -5.67 -3.25
C PRO A 303 17.18 -5.34 -2.05
N PRO A 304 15.91 -4.99 -2.29
CA PRO A 304 14.95 -4.78 -1.21
C PRO A 304 14.67 -6.07 -0.44
N LEU A 305 14.27 -5.94 0.83
CA LEU A 305 14.06 -7.06 1.75
C LEU A 305 13.00 -8.04 1.24
N ARG A 306 11.98 -7.55 0.53
CA ARG A 306 10.95 -8.38 -0.10
C ARG A 306 11.51 -9.38 -1.12
N ASN A 307 12.64 -9.07 -1.77
CA ASN A 307 13.32 -9.99 -2.68
C ASN A 307 14.05 -11.13 -1.92
N HIS A 308 14.13 -11.02 -0.59
CA HIS A 308 14.76 -12.00 0.31
C HIS A 308 13.83 -12.39 1.46
N ALA A 309 12.53 -12.52 1.19
CA ALA A 309 11.52 -12.83 2.20
C ALA A 309 11.85 -14.10 3.01
N ALA A 310 12.44 -15.13 2.38
CA ALA A 310 12.89 -16.35 3.07
C ALA A 310 13.97 -16.10 4.15
N SER A 311 14.72 -15.00 4.02
CA SER A 311 15.71 -14.60 5.01
C SER A 311 15.07 -13.93 6.22
N ILE A 312 13.85 -13.38 6.11
CA ILE A 312 13.17 -12.64 7.18
C ILE A 312 13.02 -13.50 8.43
N SER A 313 12.68 -14.78 8.29
CA SER A 313 12.60 -15.72 9.42
C SER A 313 13.94 -15.88 10.14
N VAL A 314 15.03 -16.01 9.38
CA VAL A 314 16.39 -16.17 9.93
C VAL A 314 16.81 -14.88 10.64
N ILE A 315 16.64 -13.74 9.95
CA ILE A 315 16.90 -12.40 10.48
C ILE A 315 16.13 -12.17 11.79
N THR A 316 14.87 -12.57 11.82
CA THR A 316 13.99 -12.42 12.99
C THR A 316 14.49 -13.26 14.17
N ARG A 317 14.82 -14.53 13.93
CA ARG A 317 15.33 -15.42 15.00
C ARG A 317 16.67 -14.97 15.55
N ASP A 318 17.59 -14.55 14.67
CA ASP A 318 18.92 -14.11 15.09
C ASP A 318 18.84 -12.79 15.87
N PHE A 319 17.99 -11.86 15.41
CA PHE A 319 17.70 -10.63 16.14
C PHE A 319 17.13 -10.94 17.54
N TRP A 320 16.27 -11.96 17.64
CA TRP A 320 15.72 -12.42 18.91
C TRP A 320 16.80 -12.96 19.86
N GLU A 321 17.71 -13.81 19.36
CA GLU A 321 18.77 -14.41 20.17
C GLU A 321 19.88 -13.40 20.53
N GLU A 322 20.13 -12.41 19.68
CA GLU A 322 20.96 -11.24 19.99
C GLU A 322 20.37 -10.45 21.16
N LYS A 323 19.09 -10.05 21.06
CA LYS A 323 18.43 -9.26 22.12
C LYS A 323 18.28 -10.02 23.44
N LYS A 324 18.04 -11.33 23.39
CA LYS A 324 18.02 -12.19 24.57
C LYS A 324 19.37 -12.17 25.32
N ARG A 325 20.49 -12.17 24.60
CA ARG A 325 21.84 -12.08 25.20
C ARG A 325 22.14 -10.69 25.74
N GLU A 326 21.76 -9.64 25.03
CA GLU A 326 21.98 -8.24 25.46
C GLU A 326 21.19 -7.88 26.72
N LEU A 327 19.91 -8.26 26.75
CA LEU A 327 19.00 -7.92 27.84
C LEU A 327 19.16 -8.84 29.05
N ASN A 328 19.78 -10.02 28.87
CA ASN A 328 19.92 -11.05 29.89
C ASN A 328 18.57 -11.47 30.50
N THR A 329 17.52 -11.54 29.67
CA THR A 329 16.14 -11.92 30.06
C THR A 329 15.63 -13.08 29.22
N ILE A 330 14.52 -13.69 29.65
CA ILE A 330 13.79 -14.67 28.84
C ILE A 330 12.84 -13.90 27.92
N LEU A 331 13.01 -14.04 26.60
CA LEU A 331 12.10 -13.47 25.62
C LEU A 331 10.93 -14.43 25.30
N PRO A 332 9.74 -13.89 24.97
CA PRO A 332 8.61 -14.69 24.52
C PRO A 332 8.96 -15.49 23.26
N LYS A 333 8.33 -16.66 23.08
CA LYS A 333 8.48 -17.43 21.85
C LYS A 333 7.71 -16.75 20.72
N ILE A 334 8.28 -16.71 19.51
CA ILE A 334 7.57 -16.21 18.34
C ILE A 334 6.72 -17.34 17.76
N GLU A 335 5.41 -17.15 17.65
CA GLU A 335 4.53 -18.09 16.97
C GLU A 335 4.84 -18.12 15.46
N GLU A 336 4.65 -19.29 14.84
CA GLU A 336 4.91 -19.49 13.42
C GLU A 336 4.01 -18.61 12.52
N GLY A 337 2.79 -18.30 12.97
CA GLY A 337 1.89 -17.36 12.33
C GLY A 337 2.44 -15.93 12.27
N VAL A 338 3.20 -15.51 13.28
CA VAL A 338 3.88 -14.20 13.33
C VAL A 338 5.04 -14.16 12.34
N LEU A 339 5.90 -15.20 12.33
CA LEU A 339 6.96 -15.31 11.32
C LEU A 339 6.38 -15.30 9.90
N THR A 340 5.24 -15.95 9.70
CA THR A 340 4.55 -15.99 8.40
C THR A 340 4.03 -14.59 8.01
N ALA A 341 3.42 -13.86 8.93
CA ALA A 341 2.96 -12.49 8.70
C ALA A 341 4.13 -11.54 8.41
N LEU A 342 5.22 -11.64 9.19
CA LEU A 342 6.45 -10.89 8.95
C LEU A 342 7.07 -11.21 7.59
N CYS A 343 7.08 -12.47 7.16
CA CYS A 343 7.57 -12.84 5.82
C CYS A 343 6.63 -12.40 4.68
N SER A 344 5.34 -12.17 4.96
CA SER A 344 4.30 -11.84 3.97
C SER A 344 4.17 -10.34 3.69
N TYR A 345 4.58 -9.50 4.65
CA TYR A 345 4.50 -8.06 4.51
C TYR A 345 5.58 -7.54 3.55
N SER A 346 5.27 -6.50 2.78
CA SER A 346 6.15 -6.01 1.70
C SER A 346 7.36 -5.24 2.21
N TRP A 347 7.36 -4.84 3.48
CA TRP A 347 8.40 -4.03 4.12
C TRP A 347 8.80 -2.82 3.26
N PRO A 348 7.90 -1.84 3.02
CA PRO A 348 8.24 -0.61 2.30
C PRO A 348 9.44 0.14 2.91
N GLY A 349 9.66 0.02 4.22
CA GLY A 349 10.85 0.52 4.93
C GLY A 349 11.96 -0.52 5.11
N ASN A 350 11.87 -1.66 4.43
CA ASN A 350 12.87 -2.74 4.36
C ASN A 350 13.34 -3.22 5.76
N ILE A 351 14.63 -3.53 5.92
CA ILE A 351 15.20 -4.06 7.17
C ILE A 351 15.01 -3.08 8.35
N LYS A 352 14.99 -1.77 8.06
CA LYS A 352 14.78 -0.74 9.10
C LYS A 352 13.38 -0.87 9.72
N GLU A 353 12.35 -1.03 8.89
CA GLU A 353 10.98 -1.22 9.35
C GLU A 353 10.82 -2.57 10.08
N LEU A 354 11.41 -3.65 9.55
CA LEU A 354 11.42 -4.96 10.22
C LEU A 354 11.99 -4.88 11.64
N ARG A 355 13.16 -4.24 11.80
CA ARG A 355 13.77 -4.07 13.12
C ARG A 355 12.87 -3.29 14.07
N ASN A 356 12.30 -2.18 13.63
CA ASN A 356 11.39 -1.37 14.45
C ASN A 356 10.19 -2.20 14.95
N VAL A 357 9.62 -3.05 14.07
CA VAL A 357 8.49 -3.92 14.43
C VAL A 357 8.94 -4.98 15.45
N LEU A 358 10.08 -5.62 15.25
CA LEU A 358 10.60 -6.62 16.18
C LEU A 358 10.96 -6.02 17.56
N GLU A 359 11.57 -4.83 17.59
CA GLU A 359 11.85 -4.11 18.84
C GLU A 359 10.56 -3.79 19.60
N LYS A 360 9.54 -3.31 18.88
CA LYS A 360 8.22 -3.03 19.46
C LYS A 360 7.57 -4.29 20.02
N LEU A 361 7.69 -5.43 19.34
CA LEU A 361 7.19 -6.72 19.83
C LEU A 361 7.89 -7.14 21.13
N ILE A 362 9.21 -7.01 21.22
CA ILE A 362 9.98 -7.32 22.44
C ILE A 362 9.48 -6.48 23.62
N LEU A 363 9.24 -5.19 23.41
CA LEU A 363 8.79 -4.27 24.46
C LEU A 363 7.33 -4.54 24.89
N THR A 364 6.44 -4.71 23.92
CA THR A 364 4.99 -4.83 24.17
C THR A 364 4.58 -6.21 24.69
N CYS A 365 5.30 -7.26 24.29
CA CYS A 365 4.99 -8.65 24.62
C CYS A 365 5.85 -9.21 25.76
N ALA A 366 6.65 -8.38 26.46
CA ALA A 366 7.63 -8.82 27.47
C ALA A 366 7.05 -9.70 28.59
N ASN A 367 5.76 -9.56 28.91
CA ASN A 367 5.06 -10.33 29.95
C ASN A 367 4.26 -11.53 29.42
N GLN A 368 4.37 -11.84 28.11
CA GLN A 368 3.69 -12.97 27.48
C GLN A 368 4.65 -14.15 27.30
N GLU A 369 4.13 -15.38 27.29
CA GLU A 369 4.95 -16.56 26.96
C GLU A 369 5.21 -16.69 25.45
N THR A 370 4.26 -16.26 24.61
CA THR A 370 4.30 -16.42 23.15
C THR A 370 3.70 -15.19 22.46
N ILE A 371 4.40 -14.66 21.45
CA ILE A 371 3.92 -13.59 20.56
C ILE A 371 3.01 -14.19 19.51
N ARG A 372 1.81 -13.61 19.37
CA ARG A 372 0.76 -14.05 18.45
C ARG A 372 0.55 -13.02 17.35
N ILE A 373 -0.15 -13.40 16.29
CA ILE A 373 -0.43 -12.52 15.13
C ILE A 373 -1.09 -11.19 15.55
N GLN A 374 -1.94 -11.24 16.58
CA GLN A 374 -2.69 -10.10 17.10
C GLN A 374 -1.78 -9.02 17.70
N ASP A 375 -0.56 -9.39 18.12
CA ASP A 375 0.41 -8.49 18.71
C ASP A 375 1.18 -7.68 17.64
N LEU A 376 1.06 -8.03 16.35
CA LEU A 376 1.61 -7.24 15.25
C LEU A 376 0.81 -5.95 15.01
N PRO A 377 1.43 -4.87 14.51
CA PRO A 377 0.73 -3.67 14.06
C PRO A 377 -0.35 -3.97 13.01
N PRO A 378 -1.56 -3.36 13.12
CA PRO A 378 -2.67 -3.57 12.18
C PRO A 378 -2.29 -3.37 10.74
N GLU A 379 -1.33 -2.53 10.39
CA GLU A 379 -0.91 -2.27 9.01
C GLU A 379 -0.16 -3.49 8.41
N ILE A 380 0.43 -4.30 9.27
CA ILE A 380 1.04 -5.59 8.95
C ILE A 380 -0.06 -6.67 8.85
N TRP A 381 -1.32 -6.36 9.25
CA TRP A 381 -2.48 -7.27 9.21
C TRP A 381 -3.90 -6.74 8.72
N LYS A 382 -4.15 -5.47 8.27
CA LYS A 382 -5.45 -4.74 7.93
C LYS A 382 -5.35 -3.38 7.09
N PRO A 383 -6.35 -2.91 6.26
CA PRO A 383 -6.36 -1.62 5.44
C PRO A 383 -7.57 -0.55 5.60
N GLN A 384 -7.51 0.74 5.09
CA GLN A 384 -8.34 2.01 5.42
C GLN A 384 -9.16 2.83 4.30
N ASN A 385 -10.30 3.58 4.59
CA ASN A 385 -10.86 4.92 4.00
C ASN A 385 -12.38 5.40 4.32
N GLN A 386 -12.77 6.75 4.33
CA GLN A 386 -14.17 7.41 4.50
C GLN A 386 -14.40 8.90 3.91
N ILE A 387 -15.65 9.54 3.92
CA ILE A 387 -16.24 10.75 3.15
C ILE A 387 -16.68 12.07 3.96
N ASP A 388 -16.86 13.25 3.30
CA ASP A 388 -16.91 14.71 3.74
C ASP A 388 -18.30 15.47 3.83
N ILE A 389 -18.42 16.54 4.66
CA ILE A 389 -19.67 17.19 5.22
C ILE A 389 -19.97 18.65 4.72
N ASN A 390 -19.22 19.18 3.76
CA ASN A 390 -19.12 20.64 3.52
C ASN A 390 -20.32 21.42 2.90
N SER A 391 -21.51 20.85 2.69
CA SER A 391 -22.61 21.51 1.94
C SER A 391 -23.55 22.44 2.75
N PHE A 392 -23.38 22.56 4.07
CA PHE A 392 -24.28 23.36 4.93
C PHE A 392 -23.83 24.80 5.19
N ASN A 393 -22.68 25.23 4.67
CA ASN A 393 -22.04 26.50 5.07
C ASN A 393 -22.44 27.74 4.25
N GLU A 394 -23.39 27.66 3.30
CA GLU A 394 -23.65 28.74 2.32
C GLU A 394 -25.03 29.45 2.41
N VAL A 395 -25.80 29.35 3.51
CA VAL A 395 -27.17 29.94 3.57
C VAL A 395 -27.31 31.04 4.63
N GLY A 396 -27.90 32.19 4.25
CA GLY A 396 -27.93 33.43 5.05
C GLY A 396 -29.18 33.69 5.90
N SER A 397 -30.25 32.88 5.75
CA SER A 397 -31.47 33.00 6.57
C SER A 397 -32.22 31.67 6.72
N LEU A 398 -33.01 31.52 7.80
CA LEU A 398 -33.83 30.33 8.07
C LEU A 398 -34.83 30.06 6.92
N GLN A 399 -35.40 31.13 6.37
CA GLN A 399 -36.39 31.06 5.31
C GLN A 399 -35.79 30.51 4.00
N GLU A 400 -34.54 30.86 3.69
CA GLU A 400 -33.80 30.31 2.54
C GLU A 400 -33.41 28.84 2.76
N ALA A 401 -32.98 28.48 3.98
CA ALA A 401 -32.65 27.10 4.32
C ALA A 401 -33.88 26.18 4.24
N GLU A 402 -35.03 26.63 4.72
CA GLU A 402 -36.31 25.90 4.59
C GLU A 402 -36.74 25.76 3.13
N THR A 403 -36.53 26.79 2.31
CA THR A 403 -36.87 26.74 0.88
C THR A 403 -35.98 25.77 0.11
N ILE A 404 -34.66 25.75 0.38
CA ILE A 404 -33.70 24.81 -0.23
C ILE A 404 -33.99 23.38 0.22
N TRP A 405 -34.24 23.20 1.51
CA TRP A 405 -34.60 21.89 2.06
C TRP A 405 -35.91 21.38 1.47
N GLU A 406 -36.95 22.22 1.41
CA GLU A 406 -38.25 21.84 0.86
C GLU A 406 -38.17 21.50 -0.64
N LYS A 407 -37.38 22.26 -1.41
CA LYS A 407 -37.11 21.95 -2.82
C LYS A 407 -36.42 20.60 -2.98
N HIS A 408 -35.37 20.31 -2.20
CA HIS A 408 -34.68 19.02 -2.24
C HIS A 408 -35.57 17.87 -1.76
N PHE A 409 -36.41 18.11 -0.76
CA PHE A 409 -37.39 17.14 -0.27
C PHE A 409 -38.43 16.79 -1.35
N ILE A 410 -39.01 17.78 -2.03
CA ILE A 410 -39.96 17.56 -3.13
C ILE A 410 -39.28 16.83 -4.29
N LEU A 411 -38.05 17.22 -4.66
CA LEU A 411 -37.29 16.56 -5.72
C LEU A 411 -36.92 15.11 -5.38
N HIS A 412 -36.48 14.82 -4.16
CA HIS A 412 -36.19 13.46 -3.70
C HIS A 412 -37.43 12.56 -3.84
N HIS A 413 -38.60 13.05 -3.39
CA HIS A 413 -39.83 12.27 -3.47
C HIS A 413 -40.41 12.16 -4.90
N LEU A 414 -40.26 13.19 -5.74
CA LEU A 414 -40.62 13.09 -7.17
C LEU A 414 -39.74 12.06 -7.88
N LYS A 415 -38.42 12.11 -7.70
CA LYS A 415 -37.47 11.15 -8.30
C LYS A 415 -37.76 9.73 -7.84
N ARG A 416 -37.92 9.51 -6.54
CA ARG A 416 -38.23 8.19 -5.95
C ARG A 416 -39.53 7.58 -6.45
N ASN A 417 -40.49 8.40 -6.90
CA ASN A 417 -41.76 7.96 -7.46
C ASN A 417 -41.81 8.10 -8.99
N ASN A 418 -40.68 8.15 -9.68
CA ASN A 418 -40.57 8.24 -11.15
C ASN A 418 -41.35 9.43 -11.76
N TRP A 419 -41.32 10.59 -11.09
CA TRP A 419 -42.03 11.81 -11.50
C TRP A 419 -43.56 11.66 -11.60
N ASP A 420 -44.12 10.57 -11.04
CA ASP A 420 -45.56 10.33 -10.96
C ASP A 420 -46.16 11.18 -9.82
N ILE A 421 -46.82 12.28 -10.20
CA ILE A 421 -47.41 13.24 -9.27
C ILE A 421 -48.45 12.57 -8.36
N ASP A 422 -49.26 11.64 -8.89
CA ASP A 422 -50.35 11.03 -8.14
C ASP A 422 -49.81 10.06 -7.08
N LYS A 423 -48.78 9.27 -7.42
CA LYS A 423 -48.08 8.42 -6.44
C LYS A 423 -47.35 9.25 -5.38
N THR A 424 -46.66 10.31 -5.80
CA THR A 424 -45.91 11.19 -4.89
C THR A 424 -46.85 11.87 -3.90
N CYS A 425 -48.00 12.36 -4.36
CA CYS A 425 -49.02 12.95 -3.49
C CYS A 425 -49.59 11.95 -2.47
N LYS A 426 -49.79 10.70 -2.88
CA LYS A 426 -50.27 9.62 -2.00
C LYS A 426 -49.28 9.29 -0.89
N VAL A 427 -47.98 9.23 -1.21
CA VAL A 427 -46.90 8.97 -0.23
C VAL A 427 -46.74 10.14 0.74
N LEU A 428 -46.76 11.37 0.21
CA LEU A 428 -46.63 12.59 1.01
C LEU A 428 -47.91 13.02 1.71
N LYS A 429 -49.01 12.27 1.54
CA LYS A 429 -50.34 12.56 2.11
C LYS A 429 -50.80 13.99 1.84
N THR A 430 -50.54 14.49 0.63
CA THR A 430 -50.90 15.84 0.21
C THR A 430 -51.85 15.79 -0.99
N THR A 431 -52.52 16.90 -1.27
CA THR A 431 -53.42 16.99 -2.42
C THR A 431 -52.66 17.36 -3.69
N LYS A 432 -53.08 16.81 -4.84
CA LYS A 432 -52.48 17.10 -6.15
C LYS A 432 -52.37 18.61 -6.44
N LYS A 433 -53.41 19.37 -6.05
CA LYS A 433 -53.46 20.82 -6.22
C LYS A 433 -52.35 21.53 -5.41
N GLN A 434 -52.25 21.25 -4.11
CA GLN A 434 -51.23 21.85 -3.24
C GLN A 434 -49.81 21.45 -3.67
N PHE A 435 -49.63 20.21 -4.11
CA PHE A 435 -48.33 19.73 -4.56
C PHE A 435 -47.89 20.40 -5.87
N GLN A 436 -48.81 20.57 -6.82
CA GLN A 436 -48.55 21.32 -8.06
C GLN A 436 -48.26 22.81 -7.80
N GLU A 437 -48.92 23.43 -6.82
CA GLU A 437 -48.61 24.79 -6.37
C GLU A 437 -47.17 24.88 -5.82
N LYS A 438 -46.72 23.91 -5.02
CA LYS A 438 -45.34 23.85 -4.51
C LYS A 438 -44.30 23.58 -5.61
N ILE A 439 -44.59 22.69 -6.56
CA ILE A 439 -43.74 22.45 -7.74
C ILE A 439 -43.51 23.76 -8.51
N LYS A 440 -44.58 24.52 -8.75
CA LYS A 440 -44.49 25.82 -9.42
C LYS A 440 -43.75 26.85 -8.59
N PHE A 441 -44.01 26.92 -7.28
CA PHE A 441 -43.33 27.84 -6.36
C PHE A 441 -41.81 27.63 -6.36
N HIS A 442 -41.36 26.38 -6.39
CA HIS A 442 -39.94 26.01 -6.40
C HIS A 442 -39.30 25.93 -7.80
N SER A 443 -40.04 26.31 -8.85
CA SER A 443 -39.63 26.24 -10.25
C SER A 443 -39.08 24.87 -10.65
N ILE A 444 -39.81 23.80 -10.28
CA ILE A 444 -39.44 22.41 -10.62
C ILE A 444 -40.05 22.05 -11.98
N GLU A 445 -39.20 21.79 -12.97
CA GLU A 445 -39.62 21.35 -14.31
C GLU A 445 -40.03 19.86 -14.30
N MET A 446 -41.16 19.55 -14.91
CA MET A 446 -41.71 18.18 -15.00
C MET A 446 -41.20 17.50 -16.28
N GLN A 447 -40.69 16.27 -16.16
CA GLN A 447 -40.36 15.44 -17.32
C GLN A 447 -41.62 14.73 -17.82
N GLU A 448 -41.98 14.90 -19.10
CA GLU A 448 -43.06 14.13 -19.73
C GLU A 448 -42.66 12.65 -19.88
N VAL A 449 -43.56 11.74 -19.49
CA VAL A 449 -43.36 10.30 -19.59
C VAL A 449 -43.81 9.84 -20.98
N ASP A 450 -42.86 9.62 -21.88
CA ASP A 450 -43.12 9.10 -23.22
C ASP A 450 -43.46 7.60 -23.14
N SER A 451 -44.65 7.21 -23.61
CA SER A 451 -45.28 5.91 -23.32
C SER A 451 -44.96 4.78 -24.32
N SER A 452 -43.93 4.91 -25.17
CA SER A 452 -43.65 3.95 -26.25
C SER A 452 -42.39 3.09 -26.11
N SER A 453 -41.65 3.17 -25.00
CA SER A 453 -40.58 2.20 -24.67
C SER A 453 -40.67 1.78 -23.21
N THR A 454 -41.44 0.74 -22.93
CA THR A 454 -41.52 0.12 -21.59
C THR A 454 -40.27 -0.70 -21.30
N GLN A 455 -39.09 -0.08 -21.30
CA GLN A 455 -37.91 -0.68 -20.69
C GLN A 455 -38.03 -0.53 -19.17
N LYS A 456 -37.96 -1.67 -18.47
CA LYS A 456 -38.04 -1.73 -17.02
C LYS A 456 -36.77 -1.10 -16.45
N LYS A 457 -36.94 -0.02 -15.68
CA LYS A 457 -35.85 0.66 -14.96
C LYS A 457 -35.64 0.02 -13.60
N TYR A 458 -34.39 -0.19 -13.24
CA TYR A 458 -33.97 -0.75 -11.96
C TYR A 458 -33.11 0.29 -11.22
N PRO A 459 -33.25 0.44 -9.89
CA PRO A 459 -32.37 1.33 -9.14
C PRO A 459 -30.91 0.87 -9.28
N GLN A 460 -29.99 1.82 -9.37
CA GLN A 460 -28.56 1.53 -9.23
C GLN A 460 -28.28 1.07 -7.80
N ARG A 461 -27.37 0.10 -7.65
CA ARG A 461 -27.07 -0.55 -6.38
C ARG A 461 -25.58 -0.52 -6.11
N THR A 462 -25.22 -0.23 -4.87
CA THR A 462 -23.85 -0.29 -4.33
C THR A 462 -23.84 -0.98 -2.96
N LEU A 463 -22.72 -0.89 -2.24
CA LEU A 463 -22.59 -1.36 -0.86
C LEU A 463 -22.85 -0.22 0.15
N LYS A 464 -23.32 -0.52 1.36
CA LYS A 464 -23.48 0.51 2.41
C LYS A 464 -22.15 0.89 3.06
N ARG A 465 -21.21 -0.05 3.11
CA ARG A 465 -19.89 0.13 3.74
C ARG A 465 -18.79 -0.52 2.91
N SER A 466 -17.57 -0.04 3.11
CA SER A 466 -16.41 -0.69 2.51
C SER A 466 -16.14 -2.05 3.15
N VAL A 467 -15.76 -3.02 2.33
CA VAL A 467 -15.40 -4.37 2.78
C VAL A 467 -14.08 -4.79 2.17
N VAL A 468 -13.38 -5.69 2.87
CA VAL A 468 -12.02 -6.10 2.53
C VAL A 468 -11.95 -7.62 2.49
N LEU A 469 -11.44 -8.16 1.39
CA LEU A 469 -11.10 -9.56 1.23
C LEU A 469 -9.60 -9.70 0.99
N CYS A 470 -8.93 -10.50 1.80
CA CYS A 470 -7.52 -10.82 1.64
C CYS A 470 -7.40 -12.27 1.20
N GLY A 471 -6.69 -12.52 0.11
CA GLY A 471 -6.48 -13.85 -0.43
C GLY A 471 -5.14 -14.00 -1.14
N SER A 472 -5.02 -15.04 -1.95
CA SER A 472 -3.87 -15.24 -2.84
C SER A 472 -4.36 -15.23 -4.28
N SER A 473 -3.57 -14.64 -5.16
CA SER A 473 -3.80 -14.64 -6.59
C SER A 473 -3.54 -16.02 -7.23
N LEU A 474 -4.17 -16.34 -8.38
CA LEU A 474 -4.08 -17.67 -9.02
C LEU A 474 -2.72 -17.89 -9.65
N HIS A 475 -2.36 -16.91 -10.47
CA HIS A 475 -1.27 -17.04 -11.41
C HIS A 475 0.03 -16.57 -10.76
N SER A 476 -0.01 -15.47 -10.01
CA SER A 476 1.18 -14.95 -9.33
C SER A 476 1.43 -15.59 -7.95
N GLY A 477 0.39 -16.06 -7.25
CA GLY A 477 0.54 -16.63 -5.89
C GLY A 477 0.94 -15.66 -4.80
N ILE A 478 0.88 -14.36 -5.10
CA ILE A 478 1.14 -13.24 -4.19
C ILE A 478 -0.08 -13.05 -3.29
N LYS A 479 0.12 -12.68 -2.01
CA LYS A 479 -1.01 -12.26 -1.17
C LYS A 479 -1.56 -10.94 -1.73
N THR A 480 -2.78 -10.99 -2.25
CA THR A 480 -3.49 -9.86 -2.84
C THR A 480 -4.66 -9.48 -1.94
N GLY A 481 -4.95 -8.20 -1.86
CA GLY A 481 -6.08 -7.65 -1.12
C GLY A 481 -7.03 -6.97 -2.08
N LEU A 482 -8.32 -7.18 -1.89
CA LEU A 482 -9.40 -6.54 -2.61
C LEU A 482 -10.22 -5.74 -1.60
N ILE A 483 -10.33 -4.43 -1.84
CA ILE A 483 -11.18 -3.52 -1.05
C ILE A 483 -12.31 -3.07 -1.96
N LEU A 484 -13.54 -3.36 -1.57
CA LEU A 484 -14.74 -2.88 -2.24
C LEU A 484 -15.21 -1.60 -1.55
N GLN A 485 -15.24 -0.49 -2.29
CA GLN A 485 -15.69 0.80 -1.80
C GLN A 485 -16.92 1.24 -2.57
N PRO A 486 -18.02 1.62 -1.88
CA PRO A 486 -19.20 2.11 -2.55
C PRO A 486 -18.94 3.42 -3.27
N MET A 487 -19.64 3.61 -4.39
CA MET A 487 -19.47 4.75 -5.26
C MET A 487 -20.82 5.45 -5.52
N PRO A 488 -20.84 6.74 -5.87
CA PRO A 488 -22.06 7.42 -6.31
C PRO A 488 -22.66 6.80 -7.58
N PRO A 489 -23.95 7.02 -7.87
CA PRO A 489 -24.57 6.57 -9.10
C PRO A 489 -23.85 7.08 -10.35
N GLY A 490 -23.89 6.28 -11.42
CA GLY A 490 -23.25 6.58 -12.70
C GLY A 490 -21.75 6.30 -12.75
N SER A 491 -21.12 5.93 -11.62
CA SER A 491 -19.68 5.67 -11.59
C SER A 491 -19.27 4.38 -12.33
N GLY A 492 -20.17 3.39 -12.42
CA GLY A 492 -19.84 2.07 -12.93
C GLY A 492 -18.91 1.27 -12.02
N ILE A 493 -18.46 0.11 -12.48
CA ILE A 493 -17.43 -0.69 -11.79
C ILE A 493 -16.05 -0.20 -12.21
N ILE A 494 -15.22 0.16 -11.24
CA ILE A 494 -13.90 0.73 -11.45
C ILE A 494 -12.88 -0.06 -10.63
N PHE A 495 -11.82 -0.54 -11.26
CA PHE A 495 -10.66 -1.10 -10.56
C PHE A 495 -9.65 0.02 -10.25
N GLY A 496 -9.14 0.09 -9.04
CA GLY A 496 -8.16 1.10 -8.61
C GLY A 496 -6.92 0.47 -8.01
N ASP A 497 -5.75 1.00 -8.34
CA ASP A 497 -4.51 0.57 -7.68
C ASP A 497 -4.41 1.15 -6.26
N ILE A 498 -4.12 0.29 -5.28
CA ILE A 498 -4.05 0.64 -3.86
C ILE A 498 -2.95 1.68 -3.59
N ALA A 499 -1.86 1.66 -4.37
CA ALA A 499 -0.67 2.49 -4.14
C ALA A 499 -0.65 3.83 -4.88
N SER A 500 -1.19 3.89 -6.11
CA SER A 500 -1.04 5.04 -7.01
C SER A 500 -2.31 5.88 -7.22
N GLY A 501 -3.48 5.38 -6.79
CA GLY A 501 -4.76 6.07 -6.99
C GLY A 501 -5.25 6.12 -8.45
N LYS A 502 -4.58 5.44 -9.38
CA LYS A 502 -5.00 5.31 -10.78
C LYS A 502 -6.10 4.27 -10.94
N THR A 503 -6.98 4.48 -11.92
CA THR A 503 -8.19 3.67 -12.10
C THR A 503 -8.37 3.11 -13.52
N ILE A 504 -8.99 1.93 -13.60
CA ILE A 504 -9.32 1.19 -14.82
C ILE A 504 -10.83 0.87 -14.78
N PRO A 505 -11.66 1.53 -15.59
CA PRO A 505 -13.07 1.18 -15.72
C PRO A 505 -13.24 -0.25 -16.25
N ALA A 506 -14.16 -1.02 -15.66
CA ALA A 506 -14.46 -2.39 -16.07
C ALA A 506 -15.32 -2.41 -17.36
N GLN A 507 -14.69 -2.07 -18.48
CA GLN A 507 -15.34 -1.90 -19.78
C GLN A 507 -14.56 -2.65 -20.86
N LEU A 508 -15.26 -3.11 -21.90
CA LEU A 508 -14.69 -3.86 -23.02
C LEU A 508 -13.49 -3.20 -23.70
N GLU A 509 -13.44 -1.87 -23.73
CA GLU A 509 -12.33 -1.10 -24.32
C GLU A 509 -11.01 -1.25 -23.56
N ASN A 510 -11.06 -1.60 -22.27
CA ASN A 510 -9.89 -1.79 -21.44
C ASN A 510 -9.41 -3.25 -21.41
N VAL A 511 -10.08 -4.18 -22.09
CA VAL A 511 -9.65 -5.60 -22.15
C VAL A 511 -8.35 -5.71 -22.95
N GLN A 512 -7.29 -6.16 -22.30
CA GLN A 512 -5.96 -6.30 -22.89
C GLN A 512 -5.70 -7.71 -23.43
N SER A 513 -6.01 -8.73 -22.63
CA SER A 513 -5.74 -10.14 -22.93
C SER A 513 -6.89 -10.99 -22.38
N THR A 514 -7.11 -12.11 -23.05
CA THR A 514 -8.06 -13.17 -22.67
C THR A 514 -7.34 -14.53 -22.59
N ASP A 515 -6.01 -14.50 -22.45
CA ASP A 515 -5.17 -15.69 -22.38
C ASP A 515 -5.25 -16.25 -20.95
N TYR A 516 -5.96 -17.37 -20.80
CA TYR A 516 -6.26 -18.06 -19.52
C TYR A 516 -7.17 -17.28 -18.55
N SER A 517 -7.17 -15.95 -18.58
CA SER A 517 -8.11 -15.07 -17.88
C SER A 517 -8.29 -13.73 -18.61
N THR A 518 -9.36 -13.03 -18.28
CA THR A 518 -9.69 -11.66 -18.66
C THR A 518 -8.87 -10.68 -17.84
N CYS A 519 -8.02 -9.93 -18.53
CA CYS A 519 -7.16 -8.89 -17.97
C CYS A 519 -7.52 -7.52 -18.53
N LEU A 520 -7.72 -6.53 -17.65
CA LEU A 520 -7.94 -5.14 -18.01
C LEU A 520 -6.63 -4.35 -17.88
N LYS A 521 -6.41 -3.38 -18.77
CA LYS A 521 -5.24 -2.48 -18.72
C LYS A 521 -5.61 -1.06 -19.14
N ARG A 522 -5.11 -0.07 -18.38
CA ARG A 522 -5.15 1.35 -18.77
C ARG A 522 -3.84 2.04 -18.38
N GLY A 523 -3.12 2.53 -19.38
CA GLY A 523 -1.78 3.09 -19.17
C GLY A 523 -0.78 2.03 -18.70
N ALA A 524 -0.15 2.27 -17.55
CA ALA A 524 0.83 1.36 -16.95
C ALA A 524 0.21 0.35 -15.96
N ASN A 525 -1.09 0.47 -15.65
CA ASN A 525 -1.78 -0.33 -14.65
C ASN A 525 -2.59 -1.44 -15.33
N SER A 526 -2.60 -2.64 -14.75
CA SER A 526 -3.39 -3.78 -15.21
C SER A 526 -4.00 -4.55 -14.05
N VAL A 527 -5.10 -5.26 -14.29
CA VAL A 527 -5.72 -6.17 -13.33
C VAL A 527 -6.22 -7.42 -14.06
N GLY A 528 -5.84 -8.60 -13.59
CA GLY A 528 -6.23 -9.90 -14.15
C GLY A 528 -7.17 -10.70 -13.25
N THR A 529 -7.76 -11.75 -13.83
CA THR A 529 -8.59 -12.74 -13.12
C THR A 529 -9.83 -12.13 -12.45
N ILE A 530 -10.49 -11.19 -13.14
CA ILE A 530 -11.60 -10.41 -12.59
C ILE A 530 -12.97 -11.10 -12.68
N GLU A 531 -13.08 -12.24 -13.33
CA GLU A 531 -14.33 -12.85 -13.78
C GLU A 531 -15.22 -13.23 -12.60
N HIS A 532 -14.66 -13.85 -11.56
CA HIS A 532 -15.46 -14.29 -10.41
C HIS A 532 -16.09 -13.11 -9.65
N ILE A 533 -15.31 -12.05 -9.39
CA ILE A 533 -15.84 -10.86 -8.74
C ILE A 533 -16.84 -10.14 -9.67
N MET A 534 -16.55 -10.04 -10.96
CA MET A 534 -17.47 -9.43 -11.94
C MET A 534 -18.77 -10.23 -12.07
N ALA A 535 -18.71 -11.56 -12.04
CA ALA A 535 -19.89 -12.43 -12.08
C ALA A 535 -20.76 -12.23 -10.84
N THR A 536 -20.12 -12.12 -9.68
CA THR A 536 -20.82 -11.83 -8.42
C THR A 536 -21.49 -10.46 -8.48
N LEU A 537 -20.77 -9.40 -8.88
CA LEU A 537 -21.36 -8.06 -9.03
C LEU A 537 -22.52 -8.04 -10.03
N HIS A 538 -22.39 -8.79 -11.13
CA HIS A 538 -23.43 -8.92 -12.14
C HIS A 538 -24.69 -9.57 -11.56
N MET A 539 -24.56 -10.71 -10.88
CA MET A 539 -25.70 -11.48 -10.38
C MET A 539 -26.39 -10.81 -9.19
N TYR A 540 -25.64 -10.09 -8.35
CA TYR A 540 -26.18 -9.26 -7.25
C TYR A 540 -26.68 -7.89 -7.71
N ARG A 541 -26.53 -7.57 -9.01
CA ARG A 541 -26.95 -6.32 -9.65
C ARG A 541 -26.26 -5.07 -9.09
N VAL A 542 -25.01 -5.21 -8.62
CA VAL A 542 -24.21 -4.08 -8.13
C VAL A 542 -23.66 -3.29 -9.32
N THR A 543 -24.10 -2.04 -9.47
CA THR A 543 -23.84 -1.21 -10.67
C THR A 543 -22.64 -0.29 -10.54
N ASN A 544 -22.25 0.08 -9.33
CA ASN A 544 -21.22 1.09 -9.11
C ASN A 544 -20.41 0.80 -7.84
N LEU A 545 -19.10 0.66 -8.03
CA LEU A 545 -18.18 0.21 -6.98
C LEU A 545 -16.74 0.52 -7.40
N LEU A 546 -15.94 1.00 -6.46
CA LEU A 546 -14.48 1.09 -6.61
C LEU A 546 -13.84 -0.12 -5.96
N ILE A 547 -13.20 -0.96 -6.78
CA ILE A 547 -12.50 -2.17 -6.38
C ILE A 547 -11.03 -1.83 -6.31
N LYS A 548 -10.50 -1.56 -5.11
CA LYS A 548 -9.07 -1.36 -4.94
C LYS A 548 -8.38 -2.71 -4.83
N ILE A 549 -7.45 -2.98 -5.73
CA ILE A 549 -6.82 -4.28 -5.89
C ILE A 549 -5.40 -4.10 -6.44
N GLY A 550 -4.55 -5.10 -6.22
CA GLY A 550 -3.26 -5.19 -6.94
C GLY A 550 -3.45 -5.65 -8.39
N ASP A 551 -2.45 -6.35 -8.92
CA ASP A 551 -2.45 -6.76 -10.32
C ASP A 551 -3.40 -7.94 -10.65
N GLU A 552 -3.93 -8.63 -9.63
CA GLU A 552 -4.73 -9.85 -9.82
C GLU A 552 -5.74 -10.04 -8.67
N ALA A 553 -6.94 -10.55 -8.99
CA ALA A 553 -7.95 -10.85 -7.99
C ALA A 553 -7.61 -12.09 -7.15
N PRO A 554 -8.01 -12.10 -5.85
CA PRO A 554 -7.82 -13.27 -5.00
C PRO A 554 -8.71 -14.42 -5.47
N VAL A 555 -8.14 -15.61 -5.55
CA VAL A 555 -8.83 -16.84 -6.03
C VAL A 555 -9.59 -17.53 -4.92
N MET A 556 -9.12 -17.37 -3.68
CA MET A 556 -9.65 -18.07 -2.52
C MET A 556 -9.69 -19.59 -2.76
N ASP A 557 -10.85 -20.25 -2.65
CA ASP A 557 -11.01 -21.69 -2.89
C ASP A 557 -11.16 -22.07 -4.38
N GLY A 558 -11.00 -21.09 -5.29
CA GLY A 558 -11.20 -21.28 -6.72
C GLY A 558 -12.62 -21.00 -7.19
N SER A 559 -13.55 -20.66 -6.30
CA SER A 559 -14.94 -20.35 -6.61
C SER A 559 -15.27 -18.86 -6.39
N ALA A 560 -16.54 -18.47 -6.50
CA ALA A 560 -17.00 -17.12 -6.23
C ALA A 560 -17.71 -16.96 -4.87
N LYS A 561 -17.70 -17.99 -4.02
CA LYS A 561 -18.38 -17.97 -2.71
C LYS A 561 -17.91 -16.84 -1.80
N ASP A 562 -16.60 -16.69 -1.64
CA ASP A 562 -16.05 -15.67 -0.76
C ASP A 562 -16.38 -14.25 -1.26
N PHE A 563 -16.55 -14.05 -2.57
CA PHE A 563 -17.05 -12.79 -3.12
C PHE A 563 -18.53 -12.55 -2.81
N CYS A 564 -19.35 -13.61 -2.82
CA CYS A 564 -20.76 -13.53 -2.40
C CYS A 564 -20.87 -13.09 -0.93
N GLU A 565 -20.13 -13.77 -0.04
CA GLU A 565 -20.10 -13.47 1.40
C GLU A 565 -19.59 -12.04 1.65
N LEU A 566 -18.52 -11.64 0.95
CA LEU A 566 -17.96 -10.30 1.05
C LEU A 566 -18.97 -9.20 0.68
N LEU A 567 -19.73 -9.36 -0.41
CA LEU A 567 -20.74 -8.38 -0.80
C LEU A 567 -21.89 -8.30 0.19
N GLU A 568 -22.31 -9.44 0.74
CA GLU A 568 -23.37 -9.52 1.75
C GLU A 568 -22.96 -8.83 3.05
N ASP A 569 -21.72 -9.02 3.50
CA ASP A 569 -21.14 -8.31 4.64
C ASP A 569 -21.12 -6.79 4.42
N GLY A 570 -20.96 -6.36 3.17
CA GLY A 570 -20.99 -4.95 2.77
C GLY A 570 -22.36 -4.31 2.87
N GLU A 571 -23.42 -5.12 2.93
CA GLU A 571 -24.83 -4.77 2.82
C GLU A 571 -25.16 -3.94 1.57
N PHE A 572 -26.30 -4.19 0.92
CA PHE A 572 -26.65 -3.44 -0.29
C PHE A 572 -27.35 -2.12 0.00
N GLU A 573 -27.06 -1.11 -0.84
CA GLU A 573 -27.74 0.17 -0.88
C GLU A 573 -28.24 0.45 -2.30
N ASP A 574 -29.57 0.50 -2.46
CA ASP A 574 -30.19 0.99 -3.69
C ASP A 574 -30.18 2.53 -3.66
N GLN A 575 -29.71 3.16 -4.73
CA GLN A 575 -29.51 4.60 -4.86
C GLN A 575 -30.60 5.25 -5.74
N ASP A 576 -30.67 6.58 -5.69
CA ASP A 576 -31.75 7.38 -6.32
C ASP A 576 -31.72 7.45 -7.86
N ASP A 577 -30.72 6.86 -8.52
CA ASP A 577 -30.59 6.81 -9.99
C ASP A 577 -30.88 5.40 -10.53
N PHE A 578 -31.13 5.28 -11.83
CA PHE A 578 -31.63 4.04 -12.43
C PHE A 578 -30.76 3.57 -13.59
N TYR A 579 -30.83 2.27 -13.89
CA TYR A 579 -30.29 1.67 -15.10
C TYR A 579 -31.37 0.85 -15.83
N GLU A 580 -31.14 0.62 -17.12
CA GLU A 580 -31.94 -0.25 -17.98
C GLU A 580 -31.10 -1.45 -18.39
N GLU A 581 -31.72 -2.62 -18.46
CA GLU A 581 -31.05 -3.83 -18.95
C GLU A 581 -30.79 -3.74 -20.46
N ILE A 582 -29.69 -4.33 -20.91
CA ILE A 582 -29.43 -4.52 -22.34
C ILE A 582 -30.36 -5.64 -22.82
N VAL A 583 -31.35 -5.30 -23.65
CA VAL A 583 -32.30 -6.28 -24.19
C VAL A 583 -31.79 -6.79 -25.53
N VAL A 584 -31.56 -8.11 -25.62
CA VAL A 584 -31.18 -8.76 -26.88
C VAL A 584 -32.40 -8.86 -27.78
N ASP A 585 -32.34 -8.21 -28.93
CA ASP A 585 -33.42 -8.05 -29.90
C ASP A 585 -33.30 -8.98 -31.12
N LYS A 586 -32.08 -9.44 -31.42
CA LYS A 586 -31.76 -10.41 -32.47
C LYS A 586 -30.69 -11.39 -31.99
N CYS A 587 -30.48 -12.46 -32.76
CA CYS A 587 -29.44 -13.43 -32.44
C CYS A 587 -28.05 -12.90 -32.82
N TYR A 588 -27.08 -13.05 -31.92
CA TYR A 588 -25.67 -12.77 -32.15
C TYR A 588 -24.85 -14.04 -31.93
N SER A 589 -23.77 -14.22 -32.69
CA SER A 589 -22.89 -15.40 -32.55
C SER A 589 -21.44 -15.07 -32.86
N PHE A 590 -20.52 -15.76 -32.19
CA PHE A 590 -19.08 -15.65 -32.42
C PHE A 590 -18.40 -17.02 -32.27
N GLY A 591 -17.43 -17.32 -33.14
CA GLY A 591 -16.66 -18.58 -33.13
C GLY A 591 -16.97 -19.53 -34.30
N ASP A 592 -16.35 -20.70 -34.28
CA ASP A 592 -16.25 -21.61 -35.44
C ASP A 592 -17.28 -22.75 -35.40
N LYS A 593 -18.56 -22.42 -35.25
CA LYS A 593 -19.66 -23.40 -35.14
C LYS A 593 -19.69 -24.39 -36.31
N GLU A 594 -19.46 -23.92 -37.53
CA GLU A 594 -19.50 -24.74 -38.76
C GLU A 594 -18.36 -25.77 -38.85
N LYS A 595 -17.25 -25.54 -38.14
CA LYS A 595 -16.09 -26.44 -38.12
C LYS A 595 -16.01 -27.30 -36.85
N GLY A 596 -17.05 -27.28 -36.01
CA GLY A 596 -17.08 -27.98 -34.72
C GLY A 596 -16.15 -27.38 -33.64
N GLY A 597 -15.65 -26.16 -33.87
CA GLY A 597 -14.79 -25.43 -32.95
C GLY A 597 -15.57 -24.72 -31.83
N PRO A 598 -14.86 -24.09 -30.88
CA PRO A 598 -15.47 -23.28 -29.83
C PRO A 598 -16.38 -22.17 -30.40
N TYR A 599 -17.58 -22.04 -29.86
CA TYR A 599 -18.50 -20.97 -30.24
C TYR A 599 -19.43 -20.55 -29.09
N ILE A 600 -19.93 -19.33 -29.18
CA ILE A 600 -20.94 -18.77 -28.28
C ILE A 600 -21.96 -17.96 -29.07
N SER A 601 -23.21 -17.96 -28.60
CA SER A 601 -24.30 -17.18 -29.18
C SER A 601 -25.25 -16.69 -28.11
N ILE A 602 -25.97 -15.61 -28.38
CA ILE A 602 -27.06 -15.12 -27.55
C ILE A 602 -28.29 -14.84 -28.43
N GLU A 603 -29.46 -15.26 -27.96
CA GLU A 603 -30.74 -15.09 -28.65
C GLU A 603 -31.74 -14.32 -27.76
N PRO A 604 -32.73 -13.62 -28.37
CA PRO A 604 -33.77 -12.92 -27.62
C PRO A 604 -34.50 -13.87 -26.67
N SER A 605 -34.72 -13.42 -25.43
CA SER A 605 -35.47 -14.16 -24.42
C SER A 605 -36.02 -13.20 -23.36
N ASP A 606 -37.13 -13.56 -22.74
CA ASP A 606 -37.74 -12.80 -21.64
C ASP A 606 -36.94 -12.92 -20.34
N ASN A 607 -36.13 -13.97 -20.21
CA ASN A 607 -35.30 -14.26 -19.04
C ASN A 607 -33.83 -14.36 -19.43
N PHE A 608 -32.95 -14.17 -18.45
CA PHE A 608 -31.52 -14.39 -18.63
C PHE A 608 -31.16 -15.85 -18.30
N SER A 609 -30.54 -16.55 -19.25
CA SER A 609 -30.08 -17.93 -19.06
C SER A 609 -28.80 -18.22 -19.84
N VAL A 610 -28.02 -19.19 -19.36
CA VAL A 610 -26.78 -19.64 -19.99
C VAL A 610 -26.78 -21.16 -20.10
N SER A 611 -26.75 -21.68 -21.31
CA SER A 611 -26.52 -23.11 -21.58
C SER A 611 -25.07 -23.30 -22.01
N TYR A 612 -24.36 -24.21 -21.35
CA TYR A 612 -22.97 -24.53 -21.65
C TYR A 612 -22.81 -26.02 -21.94
N HIS A 613 -22.22 -26.31 -23.10
CA HIS A 613 -21.85 -27.66 -23.52
C HIS A 613 -20.32 -27.78 -23.61
N MET A 614 -19.77 -28.87 -23.10
CA MET A 614 -18.36 -29.20 -23.29
C MET A 614 -18.15 -30.69 -23.50
N GLU A 615 -17.20 -31.01 -24.36
CA GLU A 615 -16.75 -32.36 -24.67
C GLU A 615 -15.22 -32.35 -24.68
N TYR A 616 -14.64 -32.96 -23.66
CA TYR A 616 -13.20 -33.11 -23.46
C TYR A 616 -12.89 -34.56 -23.09
N PRO A 617 -11.63 -35.00 -23.26
CA PRO A 617 -11.19 -36.28 -22.72
C PRO A 617 -11.46 -36.39 -21.20
N GLU A 618 -11.50 -37.62 -20.69
CA GLU A 618 -11.44 -37.89 -19.26
C GLU A 618 -10.26 -37.13 -18.63
N PRO A 619 -10.40 -36.56 -17.42
CA PRO A 619 -11.51 -36.71 -16.47
C PRO A 619 -12.70 -35.74 -16.62
N ILE A 620 -12.69 -34.84 -17.61
CA ILE A 620 -13.77 -33.84 -17.77
C ILE A 620 -14.99 -34.50 -18.42
N GLY A 621 -14.77 -35.29 -19.48
CA GLY A 621 -15.82 -35.96 -20.22
C GLY A 621 -16.76 -34.99 -20.96
N ILE A 622 -18.01 -35.42 -21.12
CA ILE A 622 -19.09 -34.62 -21.72
C ILE A 622 -19.94 -34.04 -20.59
N GLN A 623 -20.09 -32.72 -20.56
CA GLN A 623 -20.95 -32.03 -19.60
C GLN A 623 -21.87 -31.04 -20.30
N ASP A 624 -23.14 -31.07 -19.91
CA ASP A 624 -24.19 -30.16 -20.33
C ASP A 624 -24.85 -29.57 -19.09
N PHE A 625 -24.82 -28.25 -18.97
CA PHE A 625 -25.54 -27.56 -17.89
C PHE A 625 -26.23 -26.30 -18.41
N THR A 626 -27.43 -26.01 -17.88
CA THR A 626 -28.17 -24.78 -18.17
C THR A 626 -28.51 -24.09 -16.87
N TYR A 627 -28.05 -22.86 -16.74
CA TYR A 627 -28.36 -21.95 -15.65
C TYR A 627 -29.45 -20.97 -16.05
N GLU A 628 -30.50 -20.84 -15.24
CA GLU A 628 -31.53 -19.83 -15.38
C GLU A 628 -31.46 -18.87 -14.18
N PHE A 629 -31.31 -17.57 -14.44
CA PHE A 629 -31.22 -16.60 -13.37
C PHE A 629 -32.61 -16.34 -12.75
N GLN A 630 -32.78 -16.71 -11.48
CA GLN A 630 -34.00 -16.51 -10.71
C GLN A 630 -33.78 -15.56 -9.51
N GLY A 631 -32.59 -14.99 -9.39
CA GLY A 631 -32.17 -14.13 -8.29
C GLY A 631 -30.70 -14.37 -7.92
N ASP A 632 -30.19 -13.57 -6.99
CA ASP A 632 -28.87 -13.75 -6.38
C ASP A 632 -28.75 -15.12 -5.68
N GLU A 633 -29.81 -15.59 -5.01
CA GLU A 633 -29.80 -16.90 -4.36
C GLU A 633 -29.64 -18.09 -5.33
N SER A 634 -30.18 -18.02 -6.56
CA SER A 634 -29.94 -19.08 -7.55
C SER A 634 -28.48 -19.12 -7.97
N PHE A 635 -27.83 -17.96 -8.09
CA PHE A 635 -26.40 -17.88 -8.39
C PHE A 635 -25.54 -18.46 -7.27
N LYS A 636 -25.79 -18.06 -6.01
CA LYS A 636 -25.06 -18.54 -4.84
C LYS A 636 -25.10 -20.05 -4.69
N LYS A 637 -26.24 -20.66 -5.00
CA LYS A 637 -26.46 -22.10 -4.85
C LYS A 637 -25.87 -22.90 -6.00
N GLU A 638 -26.05 -22.43 -7.24
CA GLU A 638 -25.83 -23.27 -8.42
C GLU A 638 -24.53 -22.98 -9.17
N ILE A 639 -24.03 -21.74 -9.12
CA ILE A 639 -22.88 -21.32 -9.94
C ILE A 639 -21.71 -20.87 -9.07
N ALA A 640 -21.93 -19.99 -8.09
CA ALA A 640 -20.88 -19.46 -7.24
C ALA A 640 -19.98 -20.52 -6.59
N PRO A 641 -20.46 -21.74 -6.23
CA PRO A 641 -19.63 -22.80 -5.67
C PRO A 641 -18.67 -23.50 -6.64
N ALA A 642 -18.86 -23.35 -7.95
CA ALA A 642 -18.08 -24.05 -8.95
C ALA A 642 -16.65 -23.51 -9.02
N ARG A 643 -15.66 -24.41 -8.93
CA ARG A 643 -14.25 -24.01 -8.85
C ARG A 643 -13.57 -23.98 -10.21
N THR A 644 -12.58 -23.11 -10.32
CA THR A 644 -11.62 -23.11 -11.43
C THR A 644 -10.83 -24.40 -11.48
N PHE A 645 -10.37 -24.78 -12.68
CA PHE A 645 -9.74 -26.06 -12.94
C PHE A 645 -8.63 -25.94 -13.99
N GLY A 646 -7.66 -26.87 -13.93
CA GLY A 646 -6.56 -26.91 -14.90
C GLY A 646 -5.88 -28.27 -14.96
N PHE A 647 -5.25 -28.57 -16.09
CA PHE A 647 -4.50 -29.82 -16.28
C PHE A 647 -3.10 -29.72 -15.67
N MET A 648 -2.62 -30.81 -15.06
CA MET A 648 -1.30 -30.88 -14.44
C MET A 648 -0.16 -30.53 -15.42
N GLU A 649 -0.30 -30.90 -16.68
CA GLU A 649 0.67 -30.61 -17.75
C GLU A 649 0.74 -29.11 -18.07
N GLU A 650 -0.43 -28.45 -18.10
CA GLU A 650 -0.55 -27.00 -18.31
C GLU A 650 -0.06 -26.24 -17.08
N VAL A 651 -0.40 -26.67 -15.87
CA VAL A 651 0.10 -26.10 -14.62
C VAL A 651 1.63 -26.22 -14.55
N ALA A 652 2.20 -27.35 -14.97
CA ALA A 652 3.64 -27.54 -15.02
C ALA A 652 4.32 -26.63 -16.07
N GLN A 653 3.68 -26.39 -17.22
CA GLN A 653 4.16 -25.44 -18.23
C GLN A 653 4.07 -23.99 -17.76
N LEU A 654 2.93 -23.59 -17.19
CA LEU A 654 2.71 -22.27 -16.60
C LEU A 654 3.72 -22.01 -15.47
N THR A 655 3.94 -23.00 -14.59
CA THR A 655 4.95 -22.91 -13.51
C THR A 655 6.36 -22.71 -14.07
N LYS A 656 6.71 -23.40 -15.17
CA LYS A 656 8.00 -23.18 -15.86
C LYS A 656 8.11 -21.78 -16.48
N MET A 657 6.99 -21.17 -16.84
CA MET A 657 6.90 -19.80 -17.37
C MET A 657 6.75 -18.73 -16.28
N GLY A 658 6.72 -19.11 -14.99
CA GLY A 658 6.55 -18.19 -13.86
C GLY A 658 5.10 -17.78 -13.56
N TYR A 659 4.12 -18.51 -14.10
CA TYR A 659 2.68 -18.37 -13.82
C TYR A 659 2.15 -19.60 -13.06
N ALA A 660 0.94 -19.54 -12.51
CA ALA A 660 0.32 -20.61 -11.69
C ALA A 660 1.05 -20.95 -10.37
N SER A 661 1.94 -20.07 -9.88
CA SER A 661 2.61 -20.23 -8.57
C SER A 661 1.67 -20.09 -7.37
N GLY A 662 0.45 -19.59 -7.58
CA GLY A 662 -0.61 -19.47 -6.59
C GLY A 662 -1.59 -20.64 -6.53
N GLY A 663 -1.53 -21.55 -7.52
CA GLY A 663 -2.30 -22.78 -7.54
C GLY A 663 -1.86 -23.70 -6.40
N LYS A 664 -2.53 -23.60 -5.26
CA LYS A 664 -2.43 -24.58 -4.17
C LYS A 664 -3.47 -25.67 -4.37
N LEU A 665 -3.22 -26.87 -3.83
CA LEU A 665 -4.09 -28.04 -3.99
C LEU A 665 -5.53 -27.82 -3.48
N ASP A 666 -5.80 -26.77 -2.72
CA ASP A 666 -7.09 -26.39 -2.16
C ASP A 666 -7.82 -25.27 -2.93
N ASN A 667 -7.16 -24.60 -3.89
CA ASN A 667 -7.66 -23.36 -4.49
C ASN A 667 -8.10 -23.50 -5.97
N PHE A 668 -8.01 -24.70 -6.55
CA PHE A 668 -8.52 -25.03 -7.88
C PHE A 668 -8.60 -26.57 -8.03
N ILE A 669 -9.30 -27.07 -9.03
CA ILE A 669 -9.38 -28.50 -9.35
C ILE A 669 -8.23 -28.88 -10.27
N LEU A 670 -7.35 -29.78 -9.80
CA LEU A 670 -6.21 -30.26 -10.56
C LEU A 670 -6.56 -31.57 -11.27
N LEU A 671 -6.46 -31.56 -12.59
CA LEU A 671 -6.77 -32.69 -13.46
C LEU A 671 -5.47 -33.39 -13.88
N GLY A 672 -5.41 -34.71 -13.73
CA GLY A 672 -4.33 -35.56 -14.24
C GLY A 672 -4.87 -36.66 -15.13
N ASP A 673 -4.02 -37.64 -15.46
CA ASP A 673 -4.34 -38.75 -16.36
C ASP A 673 -5.64 -39.47 -15.94
N ASN A 674 -6.74 -39.12 -16.62
CA ASN A 674 -8.09 -39.64 -16.46
C ASN A 674 -8.70 -39.56 -15.04
N LYS A 675 -8.22 -38.66 -14.18
CA LYS A 675 -8.86 -38.42 -12.86
C LYS A 675 -8.61 -37.03 -12.29
N VAL A 676 -9.51 -36.59 -11.41
CA VAL A 676 -9.25 -35.45 -10.50
C VAL A 676 -8.24 -35.87 -9.44
N LEU A 677 -7.23 -35.05 -9.20
CA LEU A 677 -6.07 -35.43 -8.37
C LEU A 677 -6.15 -34.99 -6.91
N ASN A 678 -6.83 -33.88 -6.63
CA ASN A 678 -6.67 -33.15 -5.37
C ASN A 678 -7.97 -32.97 -4.56
N THR A 679 -9.13 -33.23 -5.15
CA THR A 679 -10.42 -32.95 -4.50
C THR A 679 -11.55 -33.78 -5.13
N GLU A 680 -12.69 -33.88 -4.44
CA GLU A 680 -13.94 -34.36 -5.01
C GLU A 680 -14.70 -33.20 -5.65
N LEU A 681 -15.47 -33.49 -6.70
CA LEU A 681 -16.31 -32.48 -7.34
C LEU A 681 -17.52 -32.15 -6.43
N ARG A 682 -17.85 -30.87 -6.33
CA ARG A 682 -19.05 -30.36 -5.64
C ARG A 682 -20.32 -30.67 -6.42
N PHE A 683 -20.18 -30.80 -7.74
CA PHE A 683 -21.25 -31.17 -8.66
C PHE A 683 -20.68 -32.10 -9.75
N GLU A 684 -21.51 -33.00 -10.29
CA GLU A 684 -21.10 -33.84 -11.43
C GLU A 684 -20.74 -32.98 -12.65
N ASP A 685 -21.40 -31.83 -12.80
CA ASP A 685 -21.26 -30.84 -13.88
C ASP A 685 -20.44 -29.59 -13.45
N GLU A 686 -19.54 -29.71 -12.46
CA GLU A 686 -18.80 -28.57 -11.89
C GLU A 686 -17.97 -27.78 -12.93
N PHE A 687 -17.42 -28.45 -13.96
CA PHE A 687 -16.63 -27.78 -14.99
C PHE A 687 -17.50 -26.91 -15.92
N ALA A 688 -18.67 -27.40 -16.30
CA ALA A 688 -19.64 -26.62 -17.07
C ALA A 688 -20.16 -25.42 -16.26
N ARG A 689 -20.45 -25.60 -14.97
CA ARG A 689 -20.85 -24.51 -14.06
C ARG A 689 -19.76 -23.43 -13.92
N HIS A 690 -18.49 -23.81 -13.80
CA HIS A 690 -17.39 -22.84 -13.76
C HIS A 690 -17.26 -22.06 -15.07
N LYS A 691 -17.45 -22.69 -16.23
CA LYS A 691 -17.46 -21.96 -17.49
C LYS A 691 -18.64 -21.01 -17.64
N ILE A 692 -19.79 -21.34 -17.03
CA ILE A 692 -20.89 -20.37 -16.89
C ILE A 692 -20.48 -19.21 -15.98
N LEU A 693 -19.82 -19.46 -14.84
CA LEU A 693 -19.29 -18.40 -13.96
C LEU A 693 -18.40 -17.41 -14.72
N ASP A 694 -17.47 -17.91 -15.56
CA ASP A 694 -16.63 -17.09 -16.43
C ASP A 694 -17.47 -16.22 -17.39
N ILE A 695 -18.46 -16.81 -18.06
CA ILE A 695 -19.38 -16.10 -18.97
C ILE A 695 -20.13 -14.98 -18.22
N LEU A 696 -20.63 -15.25 -17.02
CA LEU A 696 -21.35 -14.25 -16.22
C LEU A 696 -20.46 -13.05 -15.89
N GLY A 697 -19.18 -13.28 -15.60
CA GLY A 697 -18.20 -12.24 -15.31
C GLY A 697 -17.83 -11.42 -16.54
N ASP A 698 -17.47 -12.10 -17.63
CA ASP A 698 -17.08 -11.44 -18.88
C ASP A 698 -18.21 -10.57 -19.43
N PHE A 699 -19.45 -11.08 -19.43
CA PHE A 699 -20.60 -10.36 -19.98
C PHE A 699 -20.90 -9.06 -19.24
N TYR A 700 -20.47 -8.94 -17.98
CA TYR A 700 -20.68 -7.71 -17.21
C TYR A 700 -19.76 -6.56 -17.64
N LEU A 701 -18.76 -6.80 -18.49
CA LEU A 701 -17.95 -5.76 -19.14
C LEU A 701 -18.73 -4.85 -20.09
N LEU A 702 -19.99 -5.18 -20.42
CA LEU A 702 -20.93 -4.26 -21.06
C LEU A 702 -21.40 -3.13 -20.12
N GLY A 703 -21.11 -3.23 -18.82
CA GLY A 703 -21.43 -2.22 -17.81
C GLY A 703 -22.88 -2.21 -17.34
N LYS A 704 -23.74 -3.07 -17.91
CA LYS A 704 -25.14 -3.23 -17.55
C LYS A 704 -25.54 -4.70 -17.67
N PRO A 705 -26.46 -5.20 -16.82
CA PRO A 705 -27.00 -6.54 -16.99
C PRO A 705 -27.71 -6.72 -18.33
N ILE A 706 -27.59 -7.92 -18.90
CA ILE A 706 -28.14 -8.28 -20.20
C ILE A 706 -29.30 -9.26 -20.06
N ARG A 707 -30.30 -9.16 -20.95
CA ARG A 707 -31.46 -10.05 -21.02
C ARG A 707 -31.47 -10.79 -22.35
N GLY A 708 -31.32 -12.11 -22.28
CA GLY A 708 -31.27 -13.01 -23.42
C GLY A 708 -30.81 -14.41 -23.00
N LYS A 709 -30.87 -15.36 -23.93
CA LYS A 709 -30.45 -16.74 -23.71
C LYS A 709 -29.12 -17.01 -24.40
N ILE A 710 -28.09 -17.32 -23.62
CA ILE A 710 -26.75 -17.65 -24.10
C ILE A 710 -26.65 -19.15 -24.35
N LYS A 711 -26.05 -19.53 -25.47
CA LYS A 711 -25.64 -20.91 -25.80
C LYS A 711 -24.16 -20.92 -26.11
N ALA A 712 -23.40 -21.66 -25.32
CA ALA A 712 -21.96 -21.77 -25.38
C ALA A 712 -21.55 -23.23 -25.60
N CYS A 713 -20.56 -23.46 -26.46
CA CYS A 713 -19.98 -24.77 -26.72
C CYS A 713 -18.46 -24.66 -26.71
N LYS A 714 -17.81 -25.27 -25.72
CA LYS A 714 -16.35 -25.25 -25.52
C LYS A 714 -15.74 -23.83 -25.54
N SER A 715 -16.54 -22.80 -25.25
CA SER A 715 -16.12 -21.40 -25.36
C SER A 715 -15.28 -20.96 -24.16
N GLY A 716 -14.24 -20.16 -24.40
CA GLY A 716 -13.49 -19.46 -23.36
C GLY A 716 -13.66 -17.95 -23.45
N HIS A 717 -12.85 -17.21 -22.68
CA HIS A 717 -12.88 -15.73 -22.61
C HIS A 717 -12.77 -15.06 -23.99
N THR A 718 -11.98 -15.62 -24.91
CA THR A 718 -11.86 -15.13 -26.29
C THR A 718 -13.20 -15.12 -27.03
N GLN A 719 -13.99 -16.20 -26.90
CA GLN A 719 -15.32 -16.25 -27.52
C GLN A 719 -16.29 -15.31 -26.82
N ASN A 720 -16.25 -15.24 -25.49
CA ASN A 720 -17.10 -14.37 -24.68
C ASN A 720 -16.89 -12.90 -25.10
N VAL A 721 -15.66 -12.40 -25.02
CA VAL A 721 -15.30 -11.02 -25.39
C VAL A 721 -15.56 -10.74 -26.87
N GLY A 722 -15.34 -11.72 -27.75
CA GLY A 722 -15.66 -11.61 -29.18
C GLY A 722 -17.15 -11.34 -29.44
N LEU A 723 -18.04 -12.08 -28.76
CA LEU A 723 -19.49 -11.86 -28.86
C LEU A 723 -19.91 -10.51 -28.26
N LEU A 724 -19.33 -10.10 -27.12
CA LEU A 724 -19.64 -8.82 -26.49
C LEU A 724 -19.27 -7.62 -27.37
N LYS A 725 -18.17 -7.70 -28.12
CA LYS A 725 -17.80 -6.68 -29.12
C LYS A 725 -18.87 -6.56 -30.20
N ILE A 726 -19.36 -7.67 -30.75
CA ILE A 726 -20.44 -7.67 -31.76
C ILE A 726 -21.71 -7.01 -31.20
N ILE A 727 -22.11 -7.38 -29.98
CA ILE A 727 -23.31 -6.82 -29.33
C ILE A 727 -23.14 -5.31 -29.14
N ARG A 728 -22.01 -4.88 -28.57
CA ARG A 728 -21.71 -3.46 -28.34
C ARG A 728 -21.75 -2.66 -29.65
N ASP A 729 -21.09 -3.18 -30.69
CA ASP A 729 -21.01 -2.49 -31.98
C ASP A 729 -22.41 -2.31 -32.60
N SER A 730 -23.28 -3.34 -32.48
CA SER A 730 -24.68 -3.23 -32.90
C SER A 730 -25.52 -2.28 -32.04
N LEU A 731 -25.21 -2.09 -30.75
CA LEU A 731 -25.89 -1.11 -29.89
C LEU A 731 -25.47 0.33 -30.19
N THR A 732 -24.21 0.53 -30.62
CA THR A 732 -23.71 1.85 -31.03
C THR A 732 -24.17 2.28 -32.42
N GLU A 733 -24.56 1.36 -33.29
CA GLU A 733 -25.15 1.70 -34.61
C GLU A 733 -26.62 2.16 -34.53
N ILE A 734 -27.27 1.99 -33.38
CA ILE A 734 -28.68 2.33 -33.14
C ILE A 734 -28.84 3.72 -32.48
N ASN A 735 -27.76 4.29 -31.96
CA ASN A 735 -27.69 5.65 -31.39
C ASN A 735 -26.95 6.60 -32.34
#